data_AF-A0A812IR32-F1
#
_entry.id   AF-A0A812IR32-F1
#
_cell.length_a   1.000
_cell.length_b   1.000
_cell.length_c   1.000
_cell.angle_alpha   90.00
_cell.angle_beta   90.00
_cell.angle_gamma   90.00
#
_symmetry.space_group_name_H-M   'P 1'
#
loop_
_entity.id
_entity.type
_entity.pdbx_description
1 polymer ?
#
loop_
_entity_poly.entity_id
_entity_poly.type
_entity_poly.pdbx_seq_one_letter_code
_entity_poly.pdbx_strand_id
1 'polypeptide(L)'
;MLASAGQESDVGGAVDACLQQGVEPVPILFASTQPSGTVARAAYEDFKEEILAGLAAAGPLDGCVLLLHGAGVVDGIEDLEGDLAHAVRGVLGNIPITASFDLHGNATQFMADQLNGIFACREYPHIDLHLRAADAVEAIREMHERGVNAACHLVALPVLMPTTTTFEGAGKDTLAELLELQSRTPCIDLSWFHGFPYTDVAHVGSSVVATCYPEQLEPAKAALAEFAQHLWDNRELFRARSLSAEEALEEAKQVGSYPVVIHETSDNCGGGTPGDGTHLLRAMLADGLGKEACFAFLVDPQTAAQAHKAGVGATLQIKLGGKTDKLHGEPIEAAAYVKALHDGRLIMQHMFRGAPINLGLMARLVIDDMDVVVASKRSQTFDREPFLADYEVAMLARSEQRLIDLSAEHATAHAFPCDVTDTAALQATLADVVRKLGPPTVVVHNAVGGAFGSFMDIDPEVLNQNFQVNTMALLHLARLVAPAMVAAGEGAIVVTGNTSAYRGLANFAGFAPSKAAQRVLAEAIARVVFTVASIVMAISILAILLLIATARTPEQLSRVATDTAYLEEAANSIARGIEVGIAQHQALGSDVQRLDNALQQGSDSLARALNQTYQPVGVLAQARWYVIDWLNLIDAGAGQLSAATLVLDQSDQLLQSVQQLRDEFVAYGANQQELLAAEAAYATLANTAVGELREKGDQNRADSVYVNTEQVKTLLANGRVEDLNGVLTLVDQLEEVEASLATDQRGNLRSLINTTYTMISLRRAMNQAIDAMQQDLVLSHLEQLSDTTTNDQLYVLNAVNDARVLLNVYTVLMLAVLGFFGLRLAASHRALNRSHDDLEVRVVERTADLARANENLQESQVQLVQAEKMSSLGQLVAGVMHEINTPLLYVLNNTSVTAEAVEDLAKYVEATKPILAAQSSEEGKQAIKALLSRRNEFDLDEIDENMQEVESLAQDSIDGLNQISDLVQSLKDFSRLDRVADDTFDVREGIEKTLTITRNLLKQGVEVQKNFSDVPEIYCSPSRLNQVFINIITNAVQAMDGRGVLKISTSYNQTTKGDSVEIVFEDTGCGIPQEHLTKIMDPFFTTKPVGEGTGLGLSIVRQIVEQHEGQIFVDSKENVGTRIVLSFPVKGPQQKPADAEEAA
;
A
#
# COMPACT_ATOMS: atom_id res chain seq x y z
N MET A 1 6.45 -11.61 28.26
CA MET A 1 7.67 -12.44 28.30
C MET A 1 7.55 -13.66 27.39
N LEU A 2 6.78 -14.70 27.70
CA LEU A 2 6.69 -15.87 26.79
C LEU A 2 6.21 -15.55 25.36
N ALA A 3 5.32 -14.56 25.22
CA ALA A 3 4.88 -14.05 23.91
C ALA A 3 6.00 -13.35 23.09
N SER A 4 7.18 -13.15 23.67
CA SER A 4 8.35 -12.58 23.00
C SER A 4 9.21 -13.63 22.28
N ALA A 5 8.86 -14.91 22.37
CA ALA A 5 9.51 -15.97 21.58
C ALA A 5 9.51 -15.61 20.08
N GLY A 6 10.67 -15.79 19.42
CA GLY A 6 10.90 -15.40 18.04
C GLY A 6 11.20 -13.90 17.80
N GLN A 7 11.31 -13.09 18.85
CA GLN A 7 11.76 -11.69 18.74
C GLN A 7 13.28 -11.61 19.00
N GLU A 8 14.00 -10.79 18.23
CA GLU A 8 15.44 -10.52 18.42
C GLU A 8 15.69 -9.51 19.58
N SER A 9 14.92 -9.62 20.65
CA SER A 9 15.13 -8.90 21.93
C SER A 9 15.86 -9.79 22.93
N ASP A 10 16.39 -9.20 24.00
CA ASP A 10 16.95 -9.92 25.14
C ASP A 10 15.95 -10.92 25.75
N VAL A 11 14.70 -10.50 25.96
CA VAL A 11 13.63 -11.39 26.46
C VAL A 11 13.32 -12.51 25.48
N GLY A 12 13.21 -12.19 24.19
CA GLY A 12 12.93 -13.18 23.15
C GLY A 12 14.05 -14.21 23.05
N GLY A 13 15.30 -13.76 23.00
CA GLY A 13 16.49 -14.62 22.95
C GLY A 13 16.61 -15.54 24.16
N ALA A 14 16.37 -15.05 25.38
CA ALA A 14 16.38 -15.88 26.57
C ALA A 14 15.28 -16.95 26.55
N VAL A 15 14.05 -16.58 26.17
CA VAL A 15 12.93 -17.53 26.07
C VAL A 15 13.21 -18.58 25.00
N ASP A 16 13.67 -18.17 23.82
CA ASP A 16 13.98 -19.07 22.72
C ASP A 16 15.12 -20.04 23.09
N ALA A 17 16.16 -19.56 23.78
CA ALA A 17 17.24 -20.41 24.27
C ALA A 17 16.75 -21.46 25.28
N CYS A 18 15.89 -21.07 26.23
CA CYS A 18 15.27 -22.03 27.15
C CYS A 18 14.49 -23.11 26.37
N LEU A 19 13.62 -22.71 25.45
CA LEU A 19 12.78 -23.62 24.67
C LEU A 19 13.61 -24.56 23.78
N GLN A 20 14.68 -24.06 23.15
CA GLN A 20 15.58 -24.86 22.31
C GLN A 20 16.38 -25.89 23.12
N GLN A 21 16.72 -25.57 24.38
CA GLN A 21 17.48 -26.44 25.27
C GLN A 21 16.59 -27.37 26.10
N GLY A 22 15.26 -27.31 25.94
CA GLY A 22 14.32 -28.08 26.74
C GLY A 22 14.26 -27.64 28.21
N VAL A 23 14.70 -26.42 28.51
CA VAL A 23 14.62 -25.80 29.84
C VAL A 23 13.27 -25.10 29.94
N GLU A 24 12.55 -25.29 31.05
CA GLU A 24 11.29 -24.60 31.30
C GLU A 24 11.54 -23.13 31.70
N PRO A 25 11.15 -22.13 30.89
CA PRO A 25 11.29 -20.74 31.29
C PRO A 25 10.23 -20.37 32.32
N VAL A 26 10.66 -19.87 33.49
CA VAL A 26 9.77 -19.35 34.54
C VAL A 26 9.85 -17.81 34.56
N PRO A 27 8.96 -17.10 33.82
CA PRO A 27 8.99 -15.64 33.77
C PRO A 27 8.51 -15.02 35.09
N ILE A 28 9.33 -14.14 35.68
CA ILE A 28 9.00 -13.44 36.93
C ILE A 28 8.41 -12.05 36.65
N LEU A 29 9.25 -11.10 36.25
CA LEU A 29 8.84 -9.74 35.90
C LEU A 29 9.79 -9.20 34.85
N PHE A 30 9.25 -8.43 33.90
CA PHE A 30 10.04 -7.63 32.97
C PHE A 30 9.44 -6.24 32.89
N ALA A 31 10.27 -5.23 33.08
CA ALA A 31 9.90 -3.83 33.00
C ALA A 31 10.94 -3.09 32.16
N SER A 32 10.47 -2.24 31.26
CA SER A 32 11.34 -1.40 30.44
C SER A 32 10.82 0.03 30.39
N THR A 33 11.75 0.97 30.26
CA THR A 33 11.47 2.39 30.07
C THR A 33 12.53 2.98 29.16
N GLN A 34 12.23 4.11 28.54
CA GLN A 34 13.23 4.89 27.81
C GLN A 34 14.27 5.45 28.77
N PRO A 35 15.56 5.54 28.35
CA PRO A 35 16.59 6.24 29.11
C PRO A 35 16.12 7.62 29.55
N SER A 36 16.41 7.96 30.81
CA SER A 36 15.91 9.17 31.47
C SER A 36 16.78 9.54 32.67
N GLY A 37 16.28 10.38 33.58
CA GLY A 37 16.93 10.64 34.85
C GLY A 37 16.85 9.46 35.83
N THR A 38 17.33 9.72 37.05
CA THR A 38 17.34 8.77 38.16
C THR A 38 15.97 8.15 38.44
N VAL A 39 15.94 6.82 38.63
CA VAL A 39 14.73 6.07 38.99
C VAL A 39 14.29 6.45 40.41
N ALA A 40 12.99 6.69 40.57
CA ALA A 40 12.41 6.97 41.89
C ALA A 40 12.56 5.73 42.79
N ARG A 41 13.12 5.93 43.99
CA ARG A 41 13.40 4.84 44.94
C ARG A 41 12.20 3.94 45.23
N ALA A 42 11.03 4.54 45.49
CA ALA A 42 9.82 3.76 45.78
C ALA A 42 9.43 2.83 44.62
N ALA A 43 9.53 3.29 43.36
CA ALA A 43 9.20 2.47 42.21
C ALA A 43 10.18 1.30 42.03
N TYR A 44 11.48 1.54 42.28
CA TYR A 44 12.47 0.46 42.28
C TYR A 44 12.23 -0.55 43.41
N GLU A 45 11.96 -0.07 44.63
CA GLU A 45 11.68 -0.95 45.78
C GLU A 45 10.45 -1.82 45.54
N ASP A 46 9.37 -1.27 44.94
CA ASP A 46 8.17 -2.02 44.56
C ASP A 46 8.50 -3.14 43.55
N PHE A 47 9.22 -2.83 42.47
CA PHE A 47 9.62 -3.85 41.48
C PHE A 47 10.58 -4.88 42.06
N LYS A 48 11.53 -4.45 42.91
CA LYS A 48 12.46 -5.35 43.58
C LYS A 48 11.71 -6.32 44.49
N GLU A 49 10.75 -5.85 45.29
CA GLU A 49 9.93 -6.70 46.15
C GLU A 49 9.12 -7.72 45.32
N GLU A 50 8.51 -7.29 44.22
CA GLU A 50 7.76 -8.18 43.31
C GLU A 50 8.65 -9.27 42.69
N ILE A 51 9.85 -8.91 42.23
CA ILE A 51 10.84 -9.87 41.69
C ILE A 51 11.22 -10.90 42.76
N LEU A 52 11.57 -10.44 43.97
CA LEU A 52 12.01 -11.34 45.05
C LEU A 52 10.87 -12.26 45.52
N ALA A 53 9.64 -11.74 45.61
CA ALA A 53 8.47 -12.53 45.95
C ALA A 53 8.15 -13.58 44.88
N GLY A 54 8.24 -13.20 43.60
CA GLY A 54 8.06 -14.12 42.48
C GLY A 54 9.10 -15.23 42.47
N LEU A 55 10.38 -14.91 42.68
CA LEU A 55 11.45 -15.91 42.79
C LEU A 55 11.24 -16.88 43.96
N ALA A 56 10.82 -16.38 45.13
CA ALA A 56 10.52 -17.22 46.27
C ALA A 56 9.31 -18.15 46.03
N ALA A 57 8.37 -17.74 45.18
CA ALA A 57 7.17 -18.50 44.84
C ALA A 57 7.35 -19.48 43.67
N ALA A 58 8.38 -19.32 42.84
CA ALA A 58 8.61 -20.06 41.61
C ALA A 58 8.94 -21.56 41.78
N GLY A 59 9.20 -22.01 43.02
CA GLY A 59 9.60 -23.39 43.31
C GLY A 59 11.11 -23.59 43.20
N PRO A 60 11.61 -24.85 43.14
CA PRO A 60 13.03 -25.11 42.95
C PRO A 60 13.46 -24.66 41.55
N LEU A 61 14.43 -23.74 41.48
CA LEU A 61 15.02 -23.25 40.24
C LEU A 61 16.42 -23.81 40.06
N ASP A 62 16.79 -24.19 38.84
CA ASP A 62 18.14 -24.67 38.51
C ASP A 62 19.10 -23.53 38.11
N GLY A 63 18.55 -22.36 37.80
CA GLY A 63 19.30 -21.16 37.42
C GLY A 63 18.40 -19.93 37.31
N CYS A 64 19.02 -18.76 37.25
CA CYS A 64 18.33 -17.49 37.03
C CYS A 64 19.10 -16.63 36.03
N VAL A 65 18.42 -16.19 34.96
CA VAL A 65 18.96 -15.20 34.03
C VAL A 65 18.34 -13.85 34.33
N LEU A 66 19.17 -12.81 34.49
CA LEU A 66 18.73 -11.43 34.64
C LEU A 66 18.98 -10.67 33.33
N LEU A 67 17.95 -10.02 32.81
CA LEU A 67 18.04 -9.20 31.60
C LEU A 67 18.12 -7.74 32.05
N LEU A 68 19.35 -7.19 32.09
CA LEU A 68 19.65 -5.92 32.73
C LEU A 68 20.25 -4.95 31.73
N HIS A 69 20.06 -3.65 31.92
CA HIS A 69 20.74 -2.65 31.08
C HIS A 69 22.18 -2.44 31.54
N GLY A 70 22.44 -2.38 32.85
CA GLY A 70 23.77 -2.20 33.43
C GLY A 70 24.12 -0.75 33.79
N ALA A 71 23.22 0.22 33.54
CA ALA A 71 23.46 1.64 33.81
C ALA A 71 22.36 2.27 34.67
N GLY A 72 21.58 1.45 35.39
CA GLY A 72 20.48 1.89 36.23
C GLY A 72 20.97 2.65 37.46
N VAL A 73 20.34 3.80 37.73
CA VAL A 73 20.58 4.59 38.95
C VAL A 73 19.25 4.85 39.63
N VAL A 74 19.21 4.60 40.94
CA VAL A 74 18.06 4.88 41.80
C VAL A 74 18.43 6.00 42.76
N ASP A 75 17.45 6.78 43.22
CA ASP A 75 17.67 7.80 44.23
C ASP A 75 18.28 7.18 45.51
N GLY A 76 19.56 7.49 45.76
CA GLY A 76 20.37 6.96 46.85
C GLY A 76 21.02 5.60 46.61
N ILE A 77 20.94 5.02 45.41
CA ILE A 77 21.63 3.77 45.02
C ILE A 77 22.26 3.98 43.63
N GLU A 78 23.59 4.07 43.58
CA GLU A 78 24.32 4.34 42.34
C GLU A 78 24.40 3.13 41.41
N ASP A 79 24.39 1.91 41.95
CA ASP A 79 24.51 0.64 41.23
C ASP A 79 23.24 -0.19 41.43
N LEU A 80 22.22 0.07 40.59
CA LEU A 80 20.92 -0.61 40.66
C LEU A 80 21.08 -2.11 40.43
N GLU A 81 21.83 -2.48 39.39
CA GLU A 81 22.01 -3.84 38.94
C GLU A 81 22.76 -4.69 39.98
N GLY A 82 23.81 -4.16 40.59
CA GLY A 82 24.51 -4.80 41.70
C GLY A 82 23.62 -4.99 42.93
N ASP A 83 22.82 -3.98 43.30
CA ASP A 83 21.88 -4.08 44.43
C ASP A 83 20.75 -5.10 44.18
N LEU A 84 20.27 -5.19 42.94
CA LEU A 84 19.28 -6.19 42.54
C LEU A 84 19.88 -7.60 42.54
N ALA A 85 21.04 -7.78 41.89
CA ALA A 85 21.73 -9.06 41.83
C ALA A 85 22.08 -9.59 43.22
N HIS A 86 22.50 -8.70 44.14
CA HIS A 86 22.76 -9.06 45.54
C HIS A 86 21.50 -9.57 46.24
N ALA A 87 20.36 -8.92 46.05
CA ALA A 87 19.11 -9.35 46.67
C ALA A 87 18.59 -10.67 46.08
N VAL A 88 18.69 -10.86 44.76
CA VAL A 88 18.35 -12.12 44.08
C VAL A 88 19.24 -13.25 44.60
N ARG A 89 20.55 -13.01 44.74
CA ARG A 89 21.51 -13.96 45.34
C ARG A 89 21.11 -14.34 46.78
N GLY A 90 20.58 -13.39 47.56
CA GLY A 90 20.06 -13.65 48.90
C GLY A 90 18.88 -14.63 48.95
N VAL A 91 18.03 -14.64 47.92
CA VAL A 91 16.88 -15.56 47.81
C VAL A 91 17.28 -16.92 47.23
N LEU A 92 18.10 -16.93 46.17
CA LEU A 92 18.44 -18.15 45.42
C LEU A 92 19.67 -18.90 45.97
N GLY A 93 20.48 -18.28 46.83
CA GLY A 93 21.67 -18.90 47.39
C GLY A 93 22.71 -19.24 46.31
N ASN A 94 23.14 -20.51 46.24
CA ASN A 94 24.23 -20.92 45.36
C ASN A 94 23.79 -21.36 43.94
N ILE A 95 22.50 -21.21 43.60
CA ILE A 95 22.01 -21.46 42.25
C ILE A 95 22.74 -20.52 41.25
N PRO A 96 23.15 -20.97 40.06
CA PRO A 96 23.77 -20.11 39.05
C PRO A 96 22.89 -18.89 38.71
N ILE A 97 23.49 -17.69 38.76
CA ILE A 97 22.85 -16.46 38.29
C ILE A 97 23.70 -15.85 37.20
N THR A 98 23.17 -15.74 35.98
CA THR A 98 23.82 -15.04 34.87
C THR A 98 23.02 -13.80 34.50
N ALA A 99 23.66 -12.86 33.81
CA ALA A 99 22.98 -11.69 33.30
C ALA A 99 23.50 -11.26 31.93
N SER A 100 22.58 -10.88 31.05
CA SER A 100 22.88 -10.24 29.78
C SER A 100 22.74 -8.73 29.90
N PHE A 101 23.61 -7.98 29.23
CA PHE A 101 23.70 -6.53 29.38
C PHE A 101 23.77 -5.77 28.06
N ASP A 102 23.34 -4.52 28.11
CA ASP A 102 23.79 -3.49 27.17
C ASP A 102 25.27 -3.16 27.43
N LEU A 103 26.08 -3.01 26.38
CA LEU A 103 27.50 -2.66 26.48
C LEU A 103 27.74 -1.25 27.02
N HIS A 104 26.74 -0.40 27.06
CA HIS A 104 26.80 0.89 27.74
C HIS A 104 26.65 0.73 29.27
N GLY A 105 26.48 -0.47 29.81
CA GLY A 105 26.44 -0.67 31.25
C GLY A 105 27.69 -0.14 31.98
N ASN A 106 27.50 0.50 33.13
CA ASN A 106 28.56 0.88 34.06
C ASN A 106 28.83 -0.28 35.03
N ALA A 107 29.41 -1.37 34.51
CA ALA A 107 29.62 -2.57 35.31
C ALA A 107 30.58 -2.33 36.50
N THR A 108 30.24 -2.89 37.67
CA THR A 108 31.01 -2.74 38.91
C THR A 108 31.55 -4.08 39.39
N GLN A 109 32.63 -4.05 40.19
CA GLN A 109 33.11 -5.27 40.83
C GLN A 109 32.05 -5.85 41.81
N PHE A 110 31.27 -4.99 42.47
CA PHE A 110 30.20 -5.43 43.36
C PHE A 110 29.15 -6.27 42.61
N MET A 111 28.72 -5.80 41.43
CA MET A 111 27.83 -6.53 40.53
C MET A 111 28.45 -7.86 40.06
N ALA A 112 29.71 -7.83 39.61
CA ALA A 112 30.43 -9.03 39.18
C ALA A 112 30.55 -10.08 40.29
N ASP A 113 30.73 -9.67 41.54
CA ASP A 113 30.82 -10.58 42.69
C ASP A 113 29.49 -11.29 43.00
N GLN A 114 28.34 -10.76 42.56
CA GLN A 114 27.03 -11.40 42.78
C GLN A 114 26.65 -12.41 41.69
N LEU A 115 27.29 -12.33 40.51
CA LEU A 115 26.93 -13.07 39.31
C LEU A 115 27.92 -14.21 39.02
N ASN A 116 27.42 -15.26 38.40
CA ASN A 116 28.24 -16.36 37.88
C ASN A 116 28.58 -16.19 36.40
N GLY A 117 27.87 -15.30 35.69
CA GLY A 117 28.19 -14.94 34.32
C GLY A 117 27.64 -13.57 33.92
N ILE A 118 28.45 -12.83 33.19
CA ILE A 118 28.13 -11.52 32.62
C ILE A 118 28.35 -11.60 31.11
N PHE A 119 27.32 -11.20 30.35
CA PHE A 119 27.30 -11.27 28.89
C PHE A 119 26.80 -9.94 28.31
N ALA A 120 27.72 -9.00 28.04
CA ALA A 120 27.37 -7.77 27.35
C ALA A 120 27.12 -8.03 25.85
N CYS A 121 26.25 -7.23 25.21
CA CYS A 121 26.23 -7.11 23.76
C CYS A 121 27.59 -6.71 23.22
N ARG A 122 27.93 -7.21 22.03
CA ARG A 122 29.19 -6.93 21.34
C ARG A 122 28.98 -5.91 20.24
N GLU A 123 27.76 -5.80 19.75
CA GLU A 123 27.43 -4.96 18.61
C GLU A 123 26.81 -3.62 19.04
N TYR A 124 27.30 -2.52 18.47
CA TYR A 124 26.65 -1.21 18.50
C TYR A 124 26.56 -0.66 17.08
N PRO A 125 25.35 -0.50 16.51
CA PRO A 125 24.01 -0.71 17.11
C PRO A 125 23.72 -2.14 17.62
N HIS A 126 22.88 -2.26 18.67
CA HIS A 126 22.69 -3.50 19.43
C HIS A 126 21.76 -4.52 18.75
N ILE A 127 22.25 -5.20 17.72
CA ILE A 127 21.47 -6.23 17.01
C ILE A 127 21.69 -7.66 17.56
N ASP A 128 22.65 -7.84 18.47
CA ASP A 128 23.04 -9.15 19.02
C ASP A 128 22.55 -9.42 20.46
N LEU A 129 21.71 -8.56 21.04
CA LEU A 129 21.21 -8.72 22.42
C LEU A 129 20.54 -10.08 22.67
N HIS A 130 19.76 -10.58 21.71
CA HIS A 130 19.11 -11.88 21.78
C HIS A 130 20.11 -13.05 21.81
N LEU A 131 21.23 -12.93 21.08
CA LEU A 131 22.30 -13.94 21.09
C LEU A 131 23.00 -13.96 22.45
N ARG A 132 23.24 -12.80 23.05
CA ARG A 132 23.91 -12.70 24.35
C ARG A 132 23.02 -13.14 25.51
N ALA A 133 21.72 -12.93 25.40
CA ALA A 133 20.75 -13.52 26.30
C ALA A 133 20.74 -15.06 26.18
N ALA A 134 20.87 -15.60 24.96
CA ALA A 134 20.97 -17.05 24.75
C ALA A 134 22.27 -17.63 25.35
N ASP A 135 23.41 -16.96 25.17
CA ASP A 135 24.68 -17.34 25.78
C ASP A 135 24.59 -17.39 27.32
N ALA A 136 23.87 -16.42 27.91
CA ALA A 136 23.65 -16.37 29.36
C ALA A 136 22.83 -17.57 29.88
N VAL A 137 21.85 -18.04 29.11
CA VAL A 137 21.05 -19.25 29.42
C VAL A 137 21.89 -20.51 29.22
N GLU A 138 22.66 -20.61 28.13
CA GLU A 138 23.53 -21.75 27.87
C GLU A 138 24.60 -21.92 28.96
N ALA A 139 25.18 -20.82 29.44
CA ALA A 139 26.17 -20.86 30.53
C ALA A 139 25.59 -21.41 31.83
N ILE A 140 24.31 -21.15 32.14
CA ILE A 140 23.63 -21.77 33.29
C ILE A 140 23.57 -23.28 33.12
N ARG A 141 23.16 -23.76 31.93
CA ARG A 141 23.08 -25.19 31.64
C ARG A 141 24.44 -25.86 31.81
N GLU A 142 25.49 -25.25 31.28
CA GLU A 142 26.86 -25.79 31.39
C GLU A 142 27.34 -25.85 32.85
N MET A 143 27.08 -24.80 33.65
CA MET A 143 27.42 -24.79 35.08
C MET A 143 26.67 -25.89 35.85
N HIS A 144 25.39 -26.11 35.51
CA HIS A 144 24.57 -27.17 36.09
C HIS A 144 25.11 -28.56 35.72
N GLU A 145 25.40 -28.81 34.44
CA GLU A 145 25.98 -30.07 33.95
C GLU A 145 27.34 -30.39 34.58
N ARG A 146 28.18 -29.37 34.80
CA ARG A 146 29.49 -29.51 35.45
C ARG A 146 29.41 -29.62 36.98
N GLY A 147 28.31 -29.16 37.59
CA GLY A 147 28.19 -29.03 39.04
C GLY A 147 29.14 -27.99 39.64
N VAL A 148 29.62 -27.03 38.84
CA VAL A 148 30.57 -25.99 39.25
C VAL A 148 30.11 -24.64 38.71
N ASN A 149 29.95 -23.67 39.60
CA ASN A 149 29.61 -22.30 39.22
C ASN A 149 30.86 -21.56 38.71
N ALA A 150 30.68 -20.79 37.64
CA ALA A 150 31.67 -19.82 37.19
C ALA A 150 31.69 -18.58 38.09
N ALA A 151 32.74 -17.78 37.91
CA ALA A 151 32.94 -16.50 38.58
C ALA A 151 33.28 -15.41 37.56
N CYS A 152 32.88 -14.18 37.89
CA CYS A 152 33.20 -13.00 37.11
C CYS A 152 34.36 -12.22 37.73
N HIS A 153 35.24 -11.67 36.90
CA HIS A 153 36.25 -10.71 37.31
C HIS A 153 36.22 -9.49 36.42
N LEU A 154 36.25 -8.30 37.02
CA LEU A 154 36.13 -7.04 36.31
C LEU A 154 37.43 -6.21 36.45
N VAL A 155 37.83 -5.57 35.35
CA VAL A 155 38.82 -4.50 35.35
C VAL A 155 38.14 -3.23 34.86
N ALA A 156 38.00 -2.25 35.75
CA ALA A 156 37.44 -0.94 35.44
C ALA A 156 38.53 -0.01 34.90
N LEU A 157 38.18 0.82 33.92
CA LEU A 157 39.03 1.86 33.37
C LEU A 157 38.35 3.22 33.56
N PRO A 158 39.07 4.26 34.02
CA PRO A 158 38.51 5.60 34.15
C PRO A 158 38.49 6.32 32.80
N VAL A 159 37.85 5.70 31.80
CA VAL A 159 37.68 6.22 30.43
C VAL A 159 36.20 6.46 30.19
N LEU A 160 35.85 7.72 29.92
CA LEU A 160 34.55 8.06 29.38
C LEU A 160 34.58 7.89 27.87
N MET A 161 34.04 6.77 27.39
CA MET A 161 33.94 6.49 25.98
C MET A 161 32.71 7.19 25.41
N PRO A 162 32.81 7.96 24.32
CA PRO A 162 31.61 8.37 23.60
C PRO A 162 30.95 7.14 22.98
N THR A 163 29.68 7.24 22.62
CA THR A 163 28.97 6.18 21.88
C THR A 163 29.76 5.80 20.63
N THR A 164 30.35 4.61 20.63
CA THR A 164 31.31 4.15 19.61
C THR A 164 30.76 2.92 18.90
N THR A 165 30.58 3.01 17.59
CA THR A 165 30.16 1.87 16.75
C THR A 165 31.21 0.77 16.76
N THR A 166 30.76 -0.48 16.78
CA THR A 166 31.64 -1.65 16.64
C THR A 166 31.64 -2.21 15.21
N PHE A 167 30.97 -1.54 14.27
CA PHE A 167 30.90 -1.98 12.87
C PHE A 167 32.03 -1.40 12.01
N GLU A 168 32.59 -0.27 12.44
CA GLU A 168 33.68 0.43 11.77
C GLU A 168 34.58 1.17 12.76
N GLY A 169 35.75 1.61 12.29
CA GLY A 169 36.70 2.39 13.08
C GLY A 169 37.25 1.66 14.31
N ALA A 170 37.68 2.45 15.31
CA ALA A 170 38.37 1.94 16.50
C ALA A 170 37.54 0.93 17.30
N GLY A 171 36.21 1.12 17.41
CA GLY A 171 35.36 0.18 18.14
C GLY A 171 35.36 -1.21 17.52
N LYS A 172 35.32 -1.31 16.19
CA LYS A 172 35.42 -2.57 15.46
C LYS A 172 36.75 -3.27 15.71
N ASP A 173 37.85 -2.53 15.55
CA ASP A 173 39.20 -3.09 15.67
C ASP A 173 39.44 -3.58 17.11
N THR A 174 39.04 -2.80 18.11
CA THR A 174 39.13 -3.18 19.53
C THR A 174 38.24 -4.38 19.88
N LEU A 175 37.02 -4.48 19.33
CA LEU A 175 36.19 -5.68 19.52
C LEU A 175 36.84 -6.92 18.90
N ALA A 176 37.41 -6.80 17.70
CA ALA A 176 38.11 -7.91 17.05
C ALA A 176 39.30 -8.40 17.89
N GLU A 177 40.07 -7.48 18.49
CA GLU A 177 41.16 -7.81 19.42
C GLU A 177 40.66 -8.53 20.68
N LEU A 178 39.51 -8.12 21.24
CA LEU A 178 38.89 -8.80 22.38
C LEU A 178 38.48 -10.22 22.03
N LEU A 179 37.86 -10.42 20.86
CA LEU A 179 37.42 -11.74 20.40
C LEU A 179 38.61 -12.67 20.09
N GLU A 180 39.67 -12.13 19.50
CA GLU A 180 40.93 -12.86 19.32
C GLU A 180 41.52 -13.27 20.68
N LEU A 181 41.54 -12.35 21.65
CA LEU A 181 41.98 -12.63 23.02
C LEU A 181 41.12 -13.72 23.69
N GLN A 182 39.80 -13.66 23.54
CA GLN A 182 38.89 -14.68 24.06
C GLN A 182 39.21 -16.06 23.46
N SER A 183 39.47 -16.15 22.15
CA SER A 183 39.75 -17.43 21.48
C SER A 183 41.00 -18.17 22.02
N ARG A 184 41.95 -17.42 22.61
CA ARG A 184 43.20 -17.95 23.17
C ARG A 184 43.25 -17.97 24.70
N THR A 185 42.22 -17.44 25.37
CA THR A 185 42.13 -17.36 26.82
C THR A 185 41.15 -18.41 27.33
N PRO A 186 41.54 -19.33 28.24
CA PRO A 186 40.59 -20.24 28.86
C PRO A 186 39.56 -19.45 29.67
N CYS A 187 38.36 -19.28 29.12
CA CYS A 187 37.24 -18.58 29.75
C CYS A 187 35.93 -18.98 29.04
N ILE A 188 34.80 -18.64 29.65
CA ILE A 188 33.48 -18.77 29.03
C ILE A 188 33.25 -17.55 28.11
N ASP A 189 33.51 -16.34 28.62
CA ASP A 189 33.31 -15.11 27.86
C ASP A 189 34.21 -13.97 28.34
N LEU A 190 34.60 -13.08 27.42
CA LEU A 190 35.13 -11.77 27.71
C LEU A 190 34.14 -10.70 27.20
N SER A 191 33.60 -9.92 28.12
CA SER A 191 32.65 -8.85 27.83
C SER A 191 33.33 -7.48 27.97
N TRP A 192 33.10 -6.59 27.01
CA TRP A 192 33.60 -5.21 27.04
C TRP A 192 32.44 -4.24 27.14
N PHE A 193 32.43 -3.48 28.23
CA PHE A 193 31.50 -2.40 28.46
C PHE A 193 32.17 -1.07 28.07
N HIS A 194 31.52 -0.31 27.19
CA HIS A 194 31.91 1.07 26.87
C HIS A 194 31.66 2.01 28.07
N GLY A 195 30.68 1.68 28.91
CA GLY A 195 30.16 2.54 29.96
C GLY A 195 29.16 3.57 29.41
N PHE A 196 28.32 4.11 30.29
CA PHE A 196 27.33 5.14 29.95
C PHE A 196 27.84 6.48 30.46
N PRO A 197 28.45 7.32 29.60
CA PRO A 197 29.20 8.50 30.03
C PRO A 197 28.32 9.63 30.57
N TYR A 198 27.01 9.52 30.47
CA TYR A 198 26.04 10.52 30.90
C TYR A 198 25.54 10.31 32.33
N THR A 199 25.99 9.25 33.01
CA THR A 199 25.62 8.97 34.40
C THR A 199 26.59 9.63 35.37
N ASP A 200 26.07 10.43 36.30
CA ASP A 200 26.85 11.05 37.39
C ASP A 200 26.95 10.11 38.61
N VAL A 201 27.80 9.08 38.51
CA VAL A 201 28.07 8.09 39.57
C VAL A 201 29.57 7.83 39.74
N ALA A 202 29.98 7.33 40.89
CA ALA A 202 31.40 7.16 41.23
C ALA A 202 32.16 6.14 40.34
N HIS A 203 31.43 5.21 39.72
CA HIS A 203 31.98 4.09 38.96
C HIS A 203 31.75 4.21 37.44
N VAL A 204 31.40 5.40 36.95
CA VAL A 204 31.22 5.65 35.51
C VAL A 204 32.52 5.42 34.74
N GLY A 205 32.44 4.67 33.63
CA GLY A 205 33.57 4.43 32.74
C GLY A 205 33.50 3.08 32.03
N SER A 206 34.42 2.88 31.09
CA SER A 206 34.58 1.60 30.39
C SER A 206 35.11 0.52 31.35
N SER A 207 34.67 -0.71 31.16
CA SER A 207 35.17 -1.86 31.91
C SER A 207 35.23 -3.10 31.03
N VAL A 208 36.02 -4.06 31.45
CA VAL A 208 36.10 -5.38 30.80
C VAL A 208 35.91 -6.45 31.85
N VAL A 209 35.20 -7.52 31.49
CA VAL A 209 34.79 -8.58 32.40
C VAL A 209 35.14 -9.93 31.82
N ALA A 210 35.78 -10.77 32.62
CA ALA A 210 35.96 -12.19 32.29
C ALA A 210 34.95 -13.03 33.07
N THR A 211 34.23 -13.89 32.37
CA THR A 211 33.39 -14.96 32.92
C THR A 211 34.14 -16.28 32.74
N CYS A 212 34.49 -16.97 33.82
CA CYS A 212 35.30 -18.19 33.73
C CYS A 212 35.12 -19.11 34.94
N TYR A 213 35.49 -20.39 34.78
CA TYR A 213 35.50 -21.33 35.90
C TYR A 213 36.66 -21.03 36.87
N PRO A 214 36.57 -21.42 38.17
CA PRO A 214 37.58 -21.07 39.17
C PRO A 214 39.02 -21.44 38.80
N GLU A 215 39.24 -22.56 38.12
CA GLU A 215 40.55 -23.02 37.66
C GLU A 215 41.13 -22.20 36.49
N GLN A 216 40.31 -21.40 35.83
CA GLN A 216 40.64 -20.54 34.70
C GLN A 216 40.82 -19.06 35.09
N LEU A 217 40.56 -18.72 36.35
CA LEU A 217 40.46 -17.33 36.80
C LEU A 217 41.77 -16.54 36.65
N GLU A 218 42.90 -17.11 37.07
CA GLU A 218 44.19 -16.41 37.02
C GLU A 218 44.69 -16.13 35.58
N PRO A 219 44.64 -17.08 34.62
CA PRO A 219 44.97 -16.75 33.24
C PRO A 219 44.00 -15.73 32.62
N ALA A 220 42.70 -15.80 32.94
CA ALA A 220 41.71 -14.83 32.47
C ALA A 220 41.98 -13.42 33.01
N LYS A 221 42.30 -13.27 34.29
CA LYS A 221 42.71 -12.00 34.91
C LYS A 221 43.91 -11.36 34.20
N ALA A 222 44.94 -12.16 33.92
CA ALA A 222 46.15 -11.68 33.27
C ALA A 222 45.85 -11.16 31.84
N ALA A 223 45.07 -11.92 31.06
CA ALA A 223 44.62 -11.52 29.74
C ALA A 223 43.80 -10.22 29.78
N LEU A 224 42.84 -10.13 30.70
CA LEU A 224 41.95 -8.99 30.85
C LEU A 224 42.71 -7.71 31.24
N ALA A 225 43.72 -7.83 32.12
CA ALA A 225 44.57 -6.71 32.51
C ALA A 225 45.44 -6.19 31.34
N GLU A 226 45.96 -7.09 30.50
CA GLU A 226 46.70 -6.71 29.28
C GLU A 226 45.81 -5.93 28.32
N PHE A 227 44.59 -6.44 28.06
CA PHE A 227 43.62 -5.76 27.20
C PHE A 227 43.17 -4.41 27.77
N ALA A 228 42.88 -4.33 29.07
CA ALA A 228 42.53 -3.07 29.71
C ALA A 228 43.66 -2.04 29.61
N GLN A 229 44.92 -2.46 29.78
CA GLN A 229 46.05 -1.56 29.60
C GLN A 229 46.16 -1.09 28.14
N HIS A 230 45.93 -1.98 27.17
CA HIS A 230 45.90 -1.61 25.75
C HIS A 230 44.80 -0.59 25.44
N LEU A 231 43.58 -0.81 25.95
CA LEU A 231 42.45 0.12 25.80
C LEU A 231 42.77 1.48 26.42
N TRP A 232 43.39 1.49 27.60
CA TRP A 232 43.82 2.71 28.27
C TRP A 232 44.84 3.49 27.44
N ASP A 233 45.88 2.82 26.92
CA ASP A 233 46.95 3.46 26.16
C ASP A 233 46.46 4.02 24.83
N ASN A 234 45.43 3.41 24.23
CA ASN A 234 44.85 3.80 22.96
C ASN A 234 43.55 4.63 23.09
N ARG A 235 43.19 5.08 24.29
CA ARG A 235 41.93 5.81 24.55
C ARG A 235 41.67 7.03 23.64
N GLU A 236 42.71 7.69 23.14
CA GLU A 236 42.57 8.85 22.23
C GLU A 236 42.01 8.45 20.85
N LEU A 237 42.05 7.17 20.46
CA LEU A 237 41.41 6.68 19.23
C LEU A 237 39.89 6.85 19.25
N PHE A 238 39.28 6.87 20.44
CA PHE A 238 37.84 6.99 20.63
C PHE A 238 37.36 8.45 20.67
N ARG A 239 38.24 9.43 20.42
CA ARG A 239 37.86 10.83 20.50
C ARG A 239 36.95 11.21 19.33
N ALA A 240 35.67 11.43 19.63
CA ALA A 240 34.68 11.83 18.62
C ALA A 240 34.96 13.24 18.07
N ARG A 241 34.80 13.41 16.75
CA ARG A 241 34.73 14.73 16.09
C ARG A 241 33.29 15.24 16.23
N SER A 242 33.10 16.34 16.95
CA SER A 242 31.79 16.98 17.09
C SER A 242 31.67 18.14 16.10
N LEU A 243 30.81 17.98 15.10
CA LEU A 243 30.46 19.03 14.15
C LEU A 243 29.29 19.86 14.69
N SER A 244 29.28 21.16 14.39
CA SER A 244 28.04 21.94 14.45
C SER A 244 27.05 21.46 13.38
N ALA A 245 25.77 21.82 13.54
CA ALA A 245 24.74 21.48 12.57
C ALA A 245 25.07 22.01 11.16
N GLU A 246 25.59 23.23 11.07
CA GLU A 246 26.00 23.86 9.82
C GLU A 246 27.21 23.15 9.17
N GLU A 247 28.22 22.79 9.98
CA GLU A 247 29.37 22.03 9.48
C GLU A 247 28.98 20.63 8.99
N ALA A 248 28.06 19.96 9.69
CA ALA A 248 27.55 18.65 9.29
C ALA A 248 26.79 18.72 7.95
N LEU A 249 25.97 19.76 7.74
CA LEU A 249 25.27 19.97 6.47
C LEU A 249 26.23 20.26 5.31
N GLU A 250 27.26 21.07 5.55
CA GLU A 250 28.27 21.35 4.53
C GLU A 250 29.07 20.09 4.16
N GLU A 251 29.43 19.27 5.14
CA GLU A 251 30.11 17.99 4.90
C GLU A 251 29.18 17.01 4.15
N ALA A 252 27.89 16.93 4.50
CA ALA A 252 26.91 16.08 3.84
C ALA A 252 26.74 16.40 2.34
N LYS A 253 26.70 17.69 1.98
CA LYS A 253 26.58 18.14 0.57
C LYS A 253 27.78 17.75 -0.29
N GLN A 254 28.96 17.54 0.30
CA GLN A 254 30.17 17.19 -0.43
C GLN A 254 30.23 15.71 -0.84
N VAL A 255 29.46 14.84 -0.18
CA VAL A 255 29.48 13.38 -0.42
C VAL A 255 28.81 13.01 -1.75
N GLY A 256 27.73 13.70 -2.15
CA GLY A 256 27.12 13.77 -3.49
C GLY A 256 26.65 12.47 -4.18
N SER A 257 26.99 11.30 -3.65
CA SER A 257 26.85 10.00 -4.33
C SER A 257 25.83 9.06 -3.66
N TYR A 258 25.45 9.33 -2.41
CA TYR A 258 24.48 8.54 -1.65
C TYR A 258 23.64 9.44 -0.72
N PRO A 259 22.44 9.00 -0.29
CA PRO A 259 21.72 9.65 0.80
C PRO A 259 22.60 9.72 2.06
N VAL A 260 22.67 10.90 2.69
CA VAL A 260 23.45 11.10 3.92
C VAL A 260 22.50 11.11 5.11
N VAL A 261 22.79 10.29 6.11
CA VAL A 261 22.09 10.31 7.40
C VAL A 261 22.90 11.20 8.34
N ILE A 262 22.28 12.28 8.82
CA ILE A 262 22.85 13.14 9.85
C ILE A 262 22.15 12.81 11.17
N HIS A 263 22.93 12.41 12.16
CA HIS A 263 22.42 12.12 13.49
C HIS A 263 22.78 13.27 14.44
N GLU A 264 21.77 13.88 15.06
CA GLU A 264 21.96 14.91 16.09
C GLU A 264 22.34 14.25 17.42
N THR A 265 23.63 13.95 17.60
CA THR A 265 24.14 13.25 18.78
C THR A 265 23.90 14.00 20.09
N SER A 266 23.78 15.33 20.04
CA SER A 266 23.48 16.17 21.20
C SER A 266 22.06 16.00 21.74
N ASP A 267 21.12 15.48 20.95
CA ASP A 267 19.75 15.21 21.38
C ASP A 267 19.31 13.76 21.08
N ASN A 268 20.15 12.81 21.47
CA ASN A 268 19.78 11.40 21.42
C ASN A 268 18.99 10.98 22.66
N CYS A 269 17.71 10.63 22.49
CA CYS A 269 16.87 10.06 23.56
C CYS A 269 17.48 8.83 24.24
N GLY A 270 18.28 8.03 23.53
CA GLY A 270 19.03 6.91 24.11
C GLY A 270 20.08 7.35 25.14
N GLY A 271 20.56 8.59 25.04
CA GLY A 271 21.42 9.27 26.02
C GLY A 271 20.65 9.92 27.18
N GLY A 272 19.32 9.82 27.22
CA GLY A 272 18.47 10.45 28.23
C GLY A 272 18.03 11.89 27.89
N THR A 273 18.30 12.38 26.69
CA THR A 273 17.87 13.71 26.22
C THR A 273 16.39 13.70 25.81
N PRO A 274 15.74 14.88 25.64
CA PRO A 274 14.29 14.94 25.38
C PRO A 274 13.85 14.52 23.97
N GLY A 275 14.71 14.58 22.96
CA GLY A 275 14.35 14.28 21.56
C GLY A 275 13.56 15.38 20.86
N ASP A 276 13.52 16.58 21.44
CA ASP A 276 12.81 17.75 20.89
C ASP A 276 13.75 18.81 20.31
N GLY A 277 14.98 18.43 20.00
CA GLY A 277 16.08 19.27 19.54
C GLY A 277 15.78 19.97 18.23
N THR A 278 16.21 21.23 18.13
CA THR A 278 15.87 22.10 17.00
C THR A 278 17.07 22.66 16.26
N HIS A 279 18.30 22.44 16.75
CA HIS A 279 19.49 23.03 16.12
C HIS A 279 19.69 22.49 14.70
N LEU A 280 19.66 21.17 14.51
CA LEU A 280 19.81 20.57 13.18
C LEU A 280 18.63 20.91 12.26
N LEU A 281 17.39 20.75 12.73
CA LEU A 281 16.20 21.08 11.93
C LEU A 281 16.18 22.55 11.50
N ARG A 282 16.58 23.47 12.38
CA ARG A 282 16.68 24.90 12.07
C ARG A 282 17.75 25.17 11.02
N ALA A 283 18.91 24.54 11.13
CA ALA A 283 19.98 24.67 10.13
C ALA A 283 19.52 24.13 8.76
N MET A 284 18.83 22.98 8.72
CA MET A 284 18.28 22.39 7.50
C MET A 284 17.22 23.27 6.83
N LEU A 285 16.32 23.87 7.62
CA LEU A 285 15.31 24.81 7.12
C LEU A 285 15.96 26.12 6.62
N ALA A 286 16.93 26.66 7.35
CA ALA A 286 17.65 27.87 6.96
C ALA A 286 18.46 27.69 5.67
N ASP A 287 18.98 26.48 5.45
CA ASP A 287 19.72 26.11 4.25
C ASP A 287 18.81 25.90 3.01
N GLY A 288 17.51 25.72 3.23
CA GLY A 288 16.50 25.66 2.15
C GLY A 288 16.49 24.33 1.39
N LEU A 289 16.80 23.22 2.06
CA LEU A 289 16.87 21.89 1.44
C LEU A 289 15.52 21.43 0.82
N GLY A 290 14.40 21.87 1.41
CA GLY A 290 13.06 21.53 0.91
C GLY A 290 12.87 20.03 0.68
N LYS A 291 12.52 19.64 -0.55
CA LYS A 291 12.22 18.24 -0.92
C LYS A 291 13.44 17.32 -0.99
N GLU A 292 14.65 17.87 -0.90
CA GLU A 292 15.89 17.09 -0.94
C GLU A 292 16.21 16.43 0.40
N ALA A 293 15.48 16.79 1.47
CA ALA A 293 15.70 16.27 2.81
C ALA A 293 14.40 15.86 3.52
N CYS A 294 14.57 15.08 4.59
CA CYS A 294 13.54 14.72 5.54
C CYS A 294 14.14 14.75 6.94
N PHE A 295 13.38 15.22 7.93
CA PHE A 295 13.78 15.20 9.33
C PHE A 295 12.86 14.27 10.11
N ALA A 296 13.40 13.21 10.72
CA ALA A 296 12.63 12.39 11.64
C ALA A 296 13.45 11.81 12.81
N PHE A 297 12.81 11.52 13.94
CA PHE A 297 11.52 12.07 14.36
C PHE A 297 11.72 12.97 15.56
N LEU A 298 10.94 14.05 15.60
CA LEU A 298 11.01 15.04 16.65
C LEU A 298 9.91 14.78 17.70
N VAL A 299 10.30 14.71 18.96
CA VAL A 299 9.37 14.48 20.08
C VAL A 299 8.61 15.77 20.38
N ASP A 300 7.36 15.85 19.95
CA ASP A 300 6.48 16.98 20.21
C ASP A 300 5.02 16.54 20.37
N PRO A 301 4.61 16.13 21.59
CA PRO A 301 3.27 15.64 21.87
C PRO A 301 2.17 16.65 21.55
N GLN A 302 2.45 17.94 21.74
CA GLN A 302 1.48 19.01 21.49
C GLN A 302 1.25 19.18 19.99
N THR A 303 2.31 19.20 19.20
CA THR A 303 2.20 19.36 17.74
C THR A 303 1.55 18.13 17.11
N ALA A 304 1.92 16.91 17.54
CA ALA A 304 1.27 15.69 17.09
C ALA A 304 -0.25 15.71 17.39
N ALA A 305 -0.65 16.09 18.60
CA ALA A 305 -2.07 16.20 18.97
C ALA A 305 -2.81 17.28 18.17
N GLN A 306 -2.17 18.42 17.88
CA GLN A 306 -2.74 19.47 17.04
C GLN A 306 -2.96 19.00 15.60
N ALA A 307 -1.98 18.29 15.02
CA ALA A 307 -2.08 17.71 13.68
C ALA A 307 -3.21 16.67 13.59
N HIS A 308 -3.30 15.77 14.57
CA HIS A 308 -4.39 14.79 14.66
C HIS A 308 -5.77 15.45 14.80
N LYS A 309 -5.88 16.52 15.59
CA LYS A 309 -7.13 17.28 15.74
C LYS A 309 -7.53 18.00 14.46
N ALA A 310 -6.57 18.46 13.67
CA ALA A 310 -6.82 19.21 12.44
C ALA A 310 -7.13 18.30 11.24
N GLY A 311 -6.55 17.10 11.21
CA GLY A 311 -6.70 16.14 10.12
C GLY A 311 -5.73 16.37 8.95
N VAL A 312 -5.60 15.33 8.12
CA VAL A 312 -4.79 15.37 6.89
C VAL A 312 -5.34 16.43 5.92
N GLY A 313 -4.43 17.19 5.30
CA GLY A 313 -4.78 18.28 4.38
C GLY A 313 -4.89 19.66 5.03
N ALA A 314 -4.86 19.74 6.36
CA ALA A 314 -4.87 21.02 7.08
C ALA A 314 -3.49 21.70 7.07
N THR A 315 -3.46 23.02 7.13
CA THR A 315 -2.24 23.81 7.40
C THR A 315 -2.37 24.48 8.76
N LEU A 316 -1.36 24.28 9.62
CA LEU A 316 -1.34 24.74 11.01
C LEU A 316 -0.20 25.72 11.24
N GLN A 317 -0.44 26.70 12.10
CA GLN A 317 0.65 27.49 12.69
C GLN A 317 1.11 26.77 13.96
N ILE A 318 2.34 26.27 13.96
CA ILE A 318 2.87 25.44 15.03
C ILE A 318 4.12 26.07 15.65
N LYS A 319 4.39 25.67 16.90
CA LYS A 319 5.68 25.87 17.57
C LYS A 319 6.28 24.48 17.76
N LEU A 320 7.36 24.20 17.06
CA LEU A 320 7.91 22.85 16.89
C LEU A 320 9.22 22.70 17.66
N GLY A 321 9.32 21.67 18.51
CA GLY A 321 10.53 21.34 19.27
C GLY A 321 10.96 22.41 20.28
N GLY A 322 12.06 22.18 20.99
CA GLY A 322 12.71 23.13 21.90
C GLY A 322 11.83 23.54 23.09
N LYS A 323 10.95 22.65 23.56
CA LYS A 323 9.96 22.94 24.60
C LYS A 323 10.41 22.47 25.98
N THR A 324 11.38 21.57 26.03
CA THR A 324 11.78 20.88 27.26
C THR A 324 12.81 21.68 28.06
N ASP A 325 13.83 22.22 27.40
CA ASP A 325 14.88 23.02 28.04
C ASP A 325 15.46 24.08 27.07
N LYS A 326 16.59 24.69 27.44
CA LYS A 326 17.29 25.72 26.65
C LYS A 326 18.58 25.22 25.99
N LEU A 327 18.94 23.96 26.19
CA LEU A 327 20.16 23.33 25.67
C LEU A 327 19.92 22.81 24.25
N HIS A 328 18.77 22.17 24.01
CA HIS A 328 18.42 21.53 22.74
C HIS A 328 17.78 22.50 21.71
N GLY A 329 17.87 23.80 21.98
CA GLY A 329 17.45 24.88 21.08
C GLY A 329 16.07 25.45 21.41
N GLU A 330 15.71 26.53 20.72
CA GLU A 330 14.44 27.24 20.90
C GLU A 330 13.37 26.70 19.95
N PRO A 331 12.06 26.81 20.27
CA PRO A 331 11.00 26.37 19.37
C PRO A 331 11.07 27.02 17.97
N ILE A 332 10.73 26.25 16.95
CA ILE A 332 10.61 26.72 15.57
C ILE A 332 9.16 27.10 15.29
N GLU A 333 8.91 28.38 14.98
CA GLU A 333 7.60 28.84 14.52
C GLU A 333 7.47 28.61 13.02
N ALA A 334 6.49 27.81 12.58
CA ALA A 334 6.34 27.44 11.19
C ALA A 334 4.87 27.21 10.79
N ALA A 335 4.57 27.44 9.51
CA ALA A 335 3.35 26.96 8.88
C ALA A 335 3.57 25.52 8.39
N ALA A 336 2.87 24.56 8.98
CA ALA A 336 3.03 23.14 8.70
C ALA A 336 1.77 22.57 8.03
N TYR A 337 1.94 21.98 6.86
CA TYR A 337 0.87 21.20 6.21
C TYR A 337 0.87 19.76 6.73
N VAL A 338 -0.28 19.27 7.16
CA VAL A 338 -0.45 17.90 7.67
C VAL A 338 -0.58 16.94 6.48
N LYS A 339 0.49 16.20 6.20
CA LYS A 339 0.56 15.27 5.06
C LYS A 339 0.03 13.88 5.40
N ALA A 340 0.37 13.36 6.57
CA ALA A 340 -0.09 12.06 7.05
C ALA A 340 -0.16 12.02 8.59
N LEU A 341 -0.96 11.09 9.12
CA LEU A 341 -1.14 10.83 10.54
C LEU A 341 -0.98 9.33 10.80
N HIS A 342 -0.34 8.96 11.91
CA HIS A 342 -0.11 7.58 12.30
C HIS A 342 -0.30 7.42 13.83
N ASP A 343 -0.68 6.24 14.30
CA ASP A 343 -0.98 5.98 15.73
C ASP A 343 0.26 5.61 16.58
N GLY A 344 1.40 5.46 15.89
CA GLY A 344 2.73 5.19 16.43
C GLY A 344 3.04 3.73 16.74
N ARG A 345 2.14 2.80 16.45
CA ARG A 345 2.40 1.37 16.66
C ARG A 345 3.15 0.81 15.46
N LEU A 346 4.38 0.34 15.68
CA LEU A 346 5.26 -0.17 14.63
C LEU A 346 5.86 -1.50 15.07
N ILE A 347 6.35 -2.30 14.11
CA ILE A 347 7.16 -3.49 14.37
C ILE A 347 8.58 -3.19 13.93
N MET A 348 9.53 -3.40 14.84
CA MET A 348 10.95 -3.17 14.59
C MET A 348 11.48 -4.15 13.54
N GLN A 349 12.28 -3.66 12.59
CA GLN A 349 12.78 -4.45 11.45
C GLN A 349 14.25 -4.85 11.60
N HIS A 350 15.04 -4.04 12.31
CA HIS A 350 16.48 -4.28 12.51
C HIS A 350 16.81 -4.51 13.99
N MET A 351 17.13 -3.46 14.74
CA MET A 351 17.37 -3.58 16.18
C MET A 351 16.07 -4.00 16.88
N PHE A 352 16.13 -5.03 17.74
CA PHE A 352 14.94 -5.65 18.35
C PHE A 352 13.93 -6.21 17.35
N ARG A 353 14.38 -6.78 16.22
CA ARG A 353 13.52 -7.26 15.15
C ARG A 353 12.35 -8.11 15.66
N GLY A 354 11.15 -7.80 15.16
CA GLY A 354 9.91 -8.48 15.55
C GLY A 354 9.29 -7.95 16.85
N ALA A 355 10.00 -7.11 17.63
CA ALA A 355 9.43 -6.48 18.82
C ALA A 355 8.50 -5.32 18.43
N PRO A 356 7.36 -5.15 19.12
CA PRO A 356 6.49 -4.00 18.92
C PRO A 356 7.05 -2.74 19.61
N ILE A 357 6.93 -1.59 18.95
CA ILE A 357 7.22 -0.27 19.51
C ILE A 357 6.00 0.64 19.39
N ASN A 358 5.86 1.57 20.34
CA ASN A 358 4.78 2.56 20.35
C ASN A 358 5.34 3.97 20.56
N LEU A 359 5.38 4.74 19.48
CA LEU A 359 5.83 6.14 19.43
C LEU A 359 4.70 7.15 19.72
N GLY A 360 3.50 6.67 20.03
CA GLY A 360 2.29 7.47 20.25
C GLY A 360 1.79 8.14 18.98
N LEU A 361 0.86 9.10 19.11
CA LEU A 361 0.40 9.89 17.96
C LEU A 361 1.59 10.47 17.19
N MET A 362 1.62 10.19 15.89
CA MET A 362 2.61 10.65 14.95
C MET A 362 1.96 11.48 13.85
N ALA A 363 2.68 12.48 13.34
CA ALA A 363 2.26 13.27 12.19
C ALA A 363 3.45 13.55 11.28
N ARG A 364 3.23 13.37 9.98
CA ARG A 364 4.15 13.84 8.93
C ARG A 364 3.70 15.22 8.48
N LEU A 365 4.55 16.20 8.74
CA LEU A 365 4.31 17.60 8.43
C LEU A 365 5.16 18.02 7.24
N VAL A 366 4.69 18.98 6.46
CA VAL A 366 5.48 19.64 5.41
C VAL A 366 5.71 21.09 5.83
N ILE A 367 6.97 21.48 5.99
CA ILE A 367 7.43 22.82 6.35
C ILE A 367 8.46 23.24 5.30
N ASP A 368 8.21 24.36 4.60
CA ASP A 368 9.08 24.84 3.50
C ASP A 368 9.45 23.74 2.49
N ASP A 369 8.44 22.97 2.05
CA ASP A 369 8.56 21.80 1.16
C ASP A 369 9.36 20.60 1.73
N MET A 370 9.86 20.66 2.97
CA MET A 370 10.57 19.57 3.65
C MET A 370 9.63 18.73 4.50
N ASP A 371 9.78 17.40 4.46
CA ASP A 371 9.05 16.50 5.35
C ASP A 371 9.68 16.51 6.75
N VAL A 372 8.85 16.73 7.77
CA VAL A 372 9.23 16.72 9.19
C VAL A 372 8.26 15.81 9.94
N VAL A 373 8.77 14.71 10.50
CA VAL A 373 7.97 13.74 11.26
C VAL A 373 8.04 14.08 12.74
N VAL A 374 6.87 14.20 13.38
CA VAL A 374 6.74 14.40 14.82
C VAL A 374 6.05 13.21 15.48
N ALA A 375 6.45 12.87 16.70
CA ALA A 375 5.77 11.88 17.53
C ALA A 375 5.51 12.39 18.95
N SER A 376 4.59 11.73 19.66
CA SER A 376 4.17 12.15 21.00
C SER A 376 4.81 11.38 22.15
N LYS A 377 5.50 10.27 21.88
CA LYS A 377 6.32 9.58 22.88
C LYS A 377 7.79 9.74 22.55
N ARG A 378 8.58 9.91 23.61
CA ARG A 378 10.03 9.98 23.54
C ARG A 378 10.58 8.63 23.10
N SER A 379 11.45 8.62 22.09
CA SER A 379 12.23 7.47 21.67
C SER A 379 13.37 7.95 20.77
N GLN A 380 14.45 7.20 20.71
CA GLN A 380 15.42 7.35 19.63
C GLN A 380 14.90 6.72 18.34
N THR A 381 15.45 7.15 17.22
CA THR A 381 15.11 6.64 15.88
C THR A 381 15.92 5.37 15.61
N PHE A 382 15.44 4.24 16.12
CA PHE A 382 16.09 2.93 15.97
C PHE A 382 16.02 2.33 14.56
N ASP A 383 15.00 2.74 13.80
CA ASP A 383 14.60 2.11 12.54
C ASP A 383 14.19 3.19 11.54
N ARG A 384 14.10 2.83 10.27
CA ARG A 384 13.54 3.69 9.22
C ARG A 384 12.01 3.78 9.31
N GLU A 385 11.34 2.86 10.01
CA GLU A 385 9.87 2.82 10.11
C GLU A 385 9.21 4.16 10.48
N PRO A 386 9.76 5.01 11.37
CA PRO A 386 9.17 6.33 11.63
C PRO A 386 9.13 7.25 10.41
N PHE A 387 10.05 7.08 9.44
CA PHE A 387 10.06 7.83 8.17
C PHE A 387 9.06 7.26 7.15
N LEU A 388 8.73 5.97 7.29
CA LEU A 388 7.85 5.20 6.42
C LEU A 388 6.42 5.08 6.96
N ALA A 389 6.16 5.53 8.19
CA ALA A 389 4.87 5.53 8.89
C ALA A 389 3.82 6.36 8.12
N ASP A 390 3.36 5.78 7.02
CA ASP A 390 2.31 6.19 6.11
C ASP A 390 1.18 5.14 6.19
N TYR A 391 0.28 5.10 5.22
CA TYR A 391 -0.85 4.15 5.18
C TYR A 391 -0.41 2.66 5.12
N GLU A 392 -1.19 1.78 5.77
CA GLU A 392 -1.11 0.33 5.55
C GLU A 392 -1.93 -0.07 4.31
N VAL A 393 -1.39 -0.97 3.49
CA VAL A 393 -2.03 -1.40 2.24
C VAL A 393 -2.39 -2.87 2.30
N ALA A 394 -3.68 -3.18 2.30
CA ALA A 394 -4.15 -4.53 2.00
C ALA A 394 -4.25 -4.73 0.47
N MET A 395 -3.44 -5.62 -0.09
CA MET A 395 -3.44 -5.93 -1.52
C MET A 395 -4.20 -7.21 -1.81
N LEU A 396 -5.21 -7.13 -2.68
CA LEU A 396 -6.00 -8.29 -3.10
C LEU A 396 -5.74 -8.60 -4.58
N ALA A 397 -5.26 -9.81 -4.87
CA ALA A 397 -5.11 -10.32 -6.23
C ALA A 397 -5.21 -11.85 -6.27
N ARG A 398 -5.51 -12.40 -7.46
CA ARG A 398 -5.59 -13.86 -7.68
C ARG A 398 -4.23 -14.58 -7.63
N SER A 399 -3.16 -13.88 -8.01
CA SER A 399 -1.82 -14.45 -8.09
C SER A 399 -1.06 -14.13 -6.82
N GLU A 400 -0.71 -15.18 -6.08
CA GLU A 400 0.11 -15.08 -4.88
C GLU A 400 1.51 -14.54 -5.19
N GLN A 401 2.14 -15.02 -6.27
CA GLN A 401 3.43 -14.49 -6.72
C GLN A 401 3.39 -12.98 -6.99
N ARG A 402 2.35 -12.49 -7.67
CA ARG A 402 2.20 -11.05 -7.91
C ARG A 402 2.06 -10.25 -6.62
N LEU A 403 1.42 -10.83 -5.60
CA LEU A 403 1.30 -10.18 -4.29
C LEU A 403 2.63 -10.19 -3.54
N ILE A 404 3.41 -11.27 -3.63
CA ILE A 404 4.76 -11.37 -3.08
C ILE A 404 5.64 -10.28 -3.71
N ASP A 405 5.65 -10.18 -5.04
CA ASP A 405 6.44 -9.19 -5.77
C ASP A 405 6.07 -7.76 -5.36
N LEU A 406 4.78 -7.43 -5.28
CA LEU A 406 4.31 -6.11 -4.84
C LEU A 406 4.58 -5.84 -3.35
N SER A 407 4.53 -6.86 -2.49
CA SER A 407 4.77 -6.72 -1.05
C SER A 407 6.25 -6.49 -0.74
N ALA A 408 7.14 -6.99 -1.61
CA ALA A 408 8.57 -6.74 -1.51
C ALA A 408 8.95 -5.28 -1.82
N GLU A 409 8.07 -4.52 -2.49
CA GLU A 409 8.29 -3.11 -2.82
C GLU A 409 7.89 -2.15 -1.69
N HIS A 410 7.03 -2.56 -0.74
CA HIS A 410 6.55 -1.69 0.33
C HIS A 410 6.33 -2.46 1.65
N ALA A 411 7.04 -2.06 2.71
CA ALA A 411 7.07 -2.77 3.98
C ALA A 411 5.69 -2.86 4.69
N THR A 412 4.79 -1.91 4.45
CA THR A 412 3.42 -1.88 5.02
C THR A 412 2.36 -2.49 4.09
N ALA A 413 2.76 -3.18 3.01
CA ALA A 413 1.85 -3.82 2.08
C ALA A 413 1.66 -5.30 2.41
N HIS A 414 0.42 -5.69 2.69
CA HIS A 414 0.05 -7.02 3.12
C HIS A 414 -0.68 -7.75 1.99
N ALA A 415 -0.19 -8.94 1.67
CA ALA A 415 -0.74 -9.80 0.62
C ALA A 415 -1.96 -10.58 1.10
N PHE A 416 -3.08 -10.45 0.37
CA PHE A 416 -4.29 -11.22 0.60
C PHE A 416 -4.76 -11.88 -0.71
N PRO A 417 -4.29 -13.11 -1.01
CA PRO A 417 -4.69 -13.81 -2.22
C PRO A 417 -6.19 -14.05 -2.22
N CYS A 418 -6.87 -13.51 -3.24
CA CYS A 418 -8.33 -13.52 -3.33
C CYS A 418 -8.79 -13.35 -4.77
N ASP A 419 -9.68 -14.22 -5.22
CA ASP A 419 -10.47 -13.99 -6.43
C ASP A 419 -11.69 -13.15 -6.08
N VAL A 420 -11.67 -11.88 -6.51
CA VAL A 420 -12.75 -10.92 -6.26
C VAL A 420 -14.09 -11.31 -6.91
N THR A 421 -14.11 -12.32 -7.79
CA THR A 421 -15.35 -12.87 -8.35
C THR A 421 -16.02 -13.89 -7.44
N ASP A 422 -15.28 -14.48 -6.49
CA ASP A 422 -15.84 -15.33 -5.44
C ASP A 422 -16.26 -14.46 -4.26
N THR A 423 -17.58 -14.28 -4.10
CA THR A 423 -18.13 -13.41 -3.05
C THR A 423 -17.86 -13.95 -1.64
N ALA A 424 -17.82 -15.28 -1.46
CA ALA A 424 -17.58 -15.88 -0.15
C ALA A 424 -16.11 -15.73 0.25
N ALA A 425 -15.20 -16.00 -0.68
CA ALA A 425 -13.77 -15.77 -0.47
C ALA A 425 -13.48 -14.28 -0.23
N LEU A 426 -14.04 -13.37 -1.03
CA LEU A 426 -13.89 -11.92 -0.85
C LEU A 426 -14.35 -11.44 0.53
N GLN A 427 -15.48 -11.96 1.02
CA GLN A 427 -15.98 -11.63 2.35
C GLN A 427 -15.07 -12.16 3.46
N ALA A 428 -14.58 -13.41 3.34
CA ALA A 428 -13.65 -14.00 4.31
C ALA A 428 -12.31 -13.28 4.31
N THR A 429 -11.76 -12.97 3.13
CA THR A 429 -10.54 -12.19 2.97
C THR A 429 -10.68 -10.81 3.59
N LEU A 430 -11.78 -10.09 3.34
CA LEU A 430 -11.98 -8.78 3.93
C LEU A 430 -12.15 -8.86 5.46
N ALA A 431 -12.80 -9.91 5.99
CA ALA A 431 -12.84 -10.13 7.42
C ALA A 431 -11.43 -10.36 8.01
N ASP A 432 -10.56 -11.07 7.29
CA ASP A 432 -9.16 -11.26 7.70
C ASP A 432 -8.35 -9.95 7.63
N VAL A 433 -8.56 -9.15 6.58
CA VAL A 433 -7.99 -7.79 6.47
C VAL A 433 -8.41 -6.96 7.68
N VAL A 434 -9.70 -6.93 8.00
CA VAL A 434 -10.22 -6.15 9.15
C VAL A 434 -9.67 -6.67 10.47
N ARG A 435 -9.49 -7.99 10.61
CA ARG A 435 -8.91 -8.60 11.81
C ARG A 435 -7.44 -8.23 12.00
N LYS A 436 -6.66 -8.15 10.91
CA LYS A 436 -5.21 -7.89 10.94
C LYS A 436 -4.87 -6.39 10.95
N LEU A 437 -5.56 -5.60 10.14
CA LEU A 437 -5.22 -4.20 9.83
C LEU A 437 -6.33 -3.20 10.22
N GLY A 438 -7.51 -3.69 10.62
CA GLY A 438 -8.67 -2.84 10.91
C GLY A 438 -9.53 -2.49 9.67
N PRO A 439 -10.64 -1.76 9.88
CA PRO A 439 -11.57 -1.40 8.81
C PRO A 439 -10.92 -0.42 7.81
N PRO A 440 -11.08 -0.63 6.48
CA PRO A 440 -10.43 0.20 5.48
C PRO A 440 -11.06 1.61 5.40
N THR A 441 -10.22 2.64 5.40
CA THR A 441 -10.62 4.04 5.18
C THR A 441 -10.59 4.44 3.70
N VAL A 442 -9.77 3.75 2.88
CA VAL A 442 -9.70 3.95 1.43
C VAL A 442 -9.76 2.59 0.72
N VAL A 443 -10.57 2.49 -0.33
CA VAL A 443 -10.62 1.33 -1.23
C VAL A 443 -10.32 1.76 -2.65
N VAL A 444 -9.30 1.16 -3.26
CA VAL A 444 -8.96 1.37 -4.68
C VAL A 444 -9.37 0.15 -5.49
N HIS A 445 -10.46 0.26 -6.25
CA HIS A 445 -10.93 -0.80 -7.14
C HIS A 445 -10.28 -0.66 -8.53
N ASN A 446 -9.17 -1.38 -8.70
CA ASN A 446 -8.40 -1.48 -9.96
C ASN A 446 -8.45 -2.87 -10.59
N ALA A 447 -9.61 -3.54 -10.50
CA ALA A 447 -9.82 -4.82 -11.17
C ALA A 447 -10.07 -4.61 -12.68
N VAL A 448 -9.35 -5.35 -13.52
CA VAL A 448 -9.49 -5.30 -14.98
C VAL A 448 -9.70 -6.71 -15.53
N GLY A 449 -10.95 -7.03 -15.84
CA GLY A 449 -11.29 -8.08 -16.80
C GLY A 449 -11.42 -7.46 -18.19
N GLY A 450 -10.72 -8.01 -19.19
CA GLY A 450 -10.78 -7.47 -20.54
C GLY A 450 -10.35 -8.45 -21.63
N ALA A 451 -11.08 -8.43 -22.74
CA ALA A 451 -10.72 -9.10 -23.99
C ALA A 451 -11.01 -8.20 -25.19
N PHE A 452 -10.14 -8.25 -26.19
CA PHE A 452 -10.28 -7.54 -27.46
C PHE A 452 -10.83 -8.50 -28.51
N GLY A 453 -11.81 -8.05 -29.29
CA GLY A 453 -12.47 -8.87 -30.29
C GLY A 453 -13.75 -8.23 -30.80
N SER A 454 -14.19 -8.64 -31.99
CA SER A 454 -15.45 -8.15 -32.54
C SER A 454 -16.65 -8.77 -31.83
N PHE A 455 -17.84 -8.19 -32.03
CA PHE A 455 -19.09 -8.80 -31.57
C PHE A 455 -19.27 -10.25 -32.05
N MET A 456 -18.69 -10.60 -33.20
CA MET A 456 -18.78 -11.95 -33.76
C MET A 456 -17.75 -12.93 -33.16
N ASP A 457 -16.65 -12.42 -32.60
CA ASP A 457 -15.49 -13.23 -32.18
C ASP A 457 -15.40 -13.41 -30.65
N ILE A 458 -16.04 -12.53 -29.88
CA ILE A 458 -16.00 -12.58 -28.41
C ILE A 458 -16.92 -13.68 -27.90
N ASP A 459 -16.34 -14.60 -27.14
CA ASP A 459 -17.10 -15.56 -26.35
C ASP A 459 -17.96 -14.85 -25.28
N PRO A 460 -19.28 -15.09 -25.24
CA PRO A 460 -20.15 -14.57 -24.19
C PRO A 460 -19.67 -14.86 -22.76
N GLU A 461 -18.98 -15.99 -22.52
CA GLU A 461 -18.47 -16.33 -21.19
C GLU A 461 -17.39 -15.34 -20.72
N VAL A 462 -16.53 -14.88 -21.64
CA VAL A 462 -15.51 -13.86 -21.36
C VAL A 462 -16.15 -12.53 -20.99
N LEU A 463 -17.25 -12.15 -21.64
CA LEU A 463 -17.99 -10.94 -21.30
C LEU A 463 -18.63 -11.05 -19.90
N ASN A 464 -19.22 -12.21 -19.59
CA ASN A 464 -19.78 -12.47 -18.26
C ASN A 464 -18.69 -12.39 -17.18
N GLN A 465 -17.54 -13.03 -17.40
CA GLN A 465 -16.41 -12.97 -16.47
C GLN A 465 -15.92 -11.52 -16.27
N ASN A 466 -15.79 -10.74 -17.34
CA ASN A 466 -15.40 -9.33 -17.25
C ASN A 466 -16.44 -8.50 -16.48
N PHE A 467 -17.73 -8.82 -16.61
CA PHE A 467 -18.79 -8.19 -15.83
C PHE A 467 -18.68 -8.54 -14.33
N GLN A 468 -18.40 -9.80 -14.01
CA GLN A 468 -18.16 -10.24 -12.63
C GLN A 468 -16.97 -9.48 -12.01
N VAL A 469 -15.83 -9.44 -12.71
CA VAL A 469 -14.60 -8.79 -12.23
C VAL A 469 -14.74 -7.27 -12.10
N ASN A 470 -15.26 -6.60 -13.14
CA ASN A 470 -15.26 -5.13 -13.16
C ASN A 470 -16.42 -4.54 -12.35
N THR A 471 -17.62 -5.14 -12.44
CA THR A 471 -18.87 -4.55 -11.92
C THR A 471 -19.35 -5.23 -10.65
N MET A 472 -19.48 -6.56 -10.66
CA MET A 472 -20.04 -7.27 -9.48
C MET A 472 -19.09 -7.20 -8.29
N ALA A 473 -17.79 -7.42 -8.49
CA ALA A 473 -16.80 -7.27 -7.43
C ALA A 473 -16.84 -5.87 -6.77
N LEU A 474 -16.99 -4.80 -7.57
CA LEU A 474 -17.15 -3.44 -7.05
C LEU A 474 -18.41 -3.30 -6.19
N LEU A 475 -19.55 -3.87 -6.63
CA LEU A 475 -20.79 -3.85 -5.86
C LEU A 475 -20.63 -4.56 -4.51
N HIS A 476 -20.01 -5.74 -4.52
CA HIS A 476 -19.79 -6.53 -3.31
C HIS A 476 -18.82 -5.84 -2.34
N LEU A 477 -17.67 -5.36 -2.83
CA LEU A 477 -16.72 -4.58 -2.05
C LEU A 477 -17.38 -3.35 -1.43
N ALA A 478 -18.07 -2.53 -2.23
CA ALA A 478 -18.73 -1.32 -1.75
C ALA A 478 -19.76 -1.62 -0.66
N ARG A 479 -20.53 -2.71 -0.77
CA ARG A 479 -21.50 -3.12 0.25
C ARG A 479 -20.86 -3.52 1.58
N LEU A 480 -19.66 -4.09 1.54
CA LEU A 480 -18.95 -4.53 2.73
C LEU A 480 -18.25 -3.38 3.44
N VAL A 481 -17.66 -2.44 2.70
CA VAL A 481 -16.81 -1.37 3.26
C VAL A 481 -17.56 -0.06 3.54
N ALA A 482 -18.56 0.30 2.71
CA ALA A 482 -19.24 1.59 2.82
C ALA A 482 -19.99 1.80 4.16
N PRO A 483 -20.65 0.80 4.78
CA PRO A 483 -21.32 1.01 6.06
C PRO A 483 -20.37 1.47 7.18
N ALA A 484 -19.14 0.92 7.22
CA ALA A 484 -18.12 1.31 8.20
C ALA A 484 -17.60 2.74 7.92
N MET A 485 -17.35 3.08 6.65
CA MET A 485 -16.95 4.43 6.25
C MET A 485 -18.03 5.48 6.59
N VAL A 486 -19.30 5.16 6.34
CA VAL A 486 -20.42 6.04 6.70
C VAL A 486 -20.56 6.21 8.21
N ALA A 487 -20.38 5.13 8.98
CA ALA A 487 -20.41 5.20 10.45
C ALA A 487 -19.25 6.02 11.02
N ALA A 488 -18.07 5.97 10.39
CA ALA A 488 -16.89 6.75 10.77
C ALA A 488 -17.00 8.24 10.37
N GLY A 489 -17.87 8.58 9.40
CA GLY A 489 -17.99 9.93 8.85
C GLY A 489 -16.86 10.31 7.88
N GLU A 490 -16.00 9.35 7.51
CA GLU A 490 -14.86 9.51 6.62
C GLU A 490 -14.64 8.24 5.78
N GLY A 491 -14.13 8.40 4.56
CA GLY A 491 -13.72 7.28 3.70
C GLY A 491 -13.82 7.57 2.21
N ALA A 492 -13.10 6.79 1.40
CA ALA A 492 -13.07 6.96 -0.06
C ALA A 492 -13.10 5.62 -0.82
N ILE A 493 -13.90 5.56 -1.88
CA ILE A 493 -13.87 4.46 -2.87
C ILE A 493 -13.42 5.04 -4.21
N VAL A 494 -12.22 4.66 -4.63
CA VAL A 494 -11.61 5.09 -5.90
C VAL A 494 -11.76 3.97 -6.91
N VAL A 495 -12.43 4.24 -8.04
CA VAL A 495 -12.63 3.27 -9.13
C VAL A 495 -11.80 3.69 -10.33
N THR A 496 -10.78 2.90 -10.68
CA THR A 496 -9.87 3.21 -11.79
C THR A 496 -10.34 2.56 -13.10
N GLY A 497 -9.88 3.05 -14.25
CA GLY A 497 -10.20 2.46 -15.56
C GLY A 497 -11.64 2.68 -16.04
N ASN A 498 -12.31 3.72 -15.53
CA ASN A 498 -13.68 4.11 -15.88
C ASN A 498 -13.82 4.85 -17.24
N THR A 499 -12.73 4.95 -17.99
CA THR A 499 -12.64 5.61 -19.29
C THR A 499 -12.88 4.62 -20.41
N SER A 500 -14.13 4.48 -20.85
CA SER A 500 -14.43 3.86 -22.14
C SER A 500 -14.10 4.84 -23.29
N ALA A 501 -12.81 5.10 -23.54
CA ALA A 501 -12.35 5.96 -24.65
C ALA A 501 -12.61 5.36 -26.05
N TYR A 502 -13.17 4.14 -26.10
CA TYR A 502 -13.31 3.31 -27.29
C TYR A 502 -14.75 2.81 -27.52
N ARG A 503 -15.76 3.58 -27.10
CA ARG A 503 -17.17 3.28 -27.43
C ARG A 503 -17.36 3.26 -28.95
N GLY A 504 -17.90 2.17 -29.49
CA GLY A 504 -18.26 2.05 -30.91
C GLY A 504 -17.16 1.52 -31.84
N LEU A 505 -15.98 1.14 -31.34
CA LEU A 505 -15.00 0.43 -32.16
C LEU A 505 -15.38 -1.05 -32.28
N ALA A 506 -15.33 -1.57 -33.51
CA ALA A 506 -15.77 -2.93 -33.84
C ALA A 506 -15.08 -4.00 -32.98
N ASN A 507 -13.82 -3.81 -32.58
CA ASN A 507 -12.99 -4.82 -31.87
C ASN A 507 -12.98 -4.68 -30.33
N PHE A 508 -13.93 -3.96 -29.73
CA PHE A 508 -13.97 -3.70 -28.28
C PHE A 508 -15.20 -4.32 -27.57
N ALA A 509 -15.86 -5.29 -28.20
CA ALA A 509 -17.12 -5.86 -27.70
C ALA A 509 -16.96 -6.57 -26.34
N GLY A 510 -15.81 -7.18 -26.07
CA GLY A 510 -15.52 -7.88 -24.80
C GLY A 510 -15.14 -7.00 -23.62
N PHE A 511 -14.85 -5.71 -23.85
CA PHE A 511 -14.33 -4.78 -22.85
C PHE A 511 -15.30 -3.64 -22.53
N ALA A 512 -15.93 -3.04 -23.55
CA ALA A 512 -16.72 -1.83 -23.40
C ALA A 512 -17.97 -1.96 -22.51
N PRO A 513 -18.77 -3.05 -22.58
CA PRO A 513 -20.01 -3.15 -21.81
C PRO A 513 -19.78 -3.25 -20.29
N SER A 514 -18.79 -4.05 -19.87
CA SER A 514 -18.50 -4.25 -18.44
C SER A 514 -17.92 -2.98 -17.79
N LYS A 515 -17.09 -2.21 -18.50
CA LYS A 515 -16.61 -0.90 -18.03
C LYS A 515 -17.71 0.16 -17.99
N ALA A 516 -18.65 0.14 -18.94
CA ALA A 516 -19.83 1.01 -18.88
C ALA A 516 -20.73 0.69 -17.67
N ALA A 517 -20.93 -0.60 -17.35
CA ALA A 517 -21.68 -1.01 -16.17
C ALA A 517 -20.97 -0.64 -14.86
N GLN A 518 -19.65 -0.85 -14.78
CA GLN A 518 -18.82 -0.40 -13.66
C GLN A 518 -18.97 1.11 -13.41
N ARG A 519 -19.01 1.92 -14.49
CA ARG A 519 -19.26 3.36 -14.41
C ARG A 519 -20.58 3.70 -13.75
N VAL A 520 -21.66 3.15 -14.30
CA VAL A 520 -23.03 3.44 -13.86
C VAL A 520 -23.21 3.04 -12.40
N LEU A 521 -22.63 1.90 -12.01
CA LEU A 521 -22.62 1.45 -10.63
C LEU A 521 -21.85 2.41 -9.71
N ALA A 522 -20.66 2.86 -10.10
CA ALA A 522 -19.89 3.83 -9.31
C ALA A 522 -20.64 5.16 -9.14
N GLU A 523 -21.30 5.65 -10.20
CA GLU A 523 -22.15 6.84 -10.15
C GLU A 523 -23.36 6.64 -9.22
N ALA A 524 -23.96 5.44 -9.20
CA ALA A 524 -25.06 5.10 -8.31
C ALA A 524 -24.61 5.01 -6.83
N ILE A 525 -23.46 4.38 -6.55
CA ILE A 525 -22.86 4.32 -5.21
C ILE A 525 -22.59 5.75 -4.70
N ALA A 526 -22.00 6.61 -5.54
CA ALA A 526 -21.70 7.99 -5.17
C ALA A 526 -22.95 8.80 -4.79
N ARG A 527 -24.10 8.57 -5.42
CA ARG A 527 -25.38 9.23 -5.10
C ARG A 527 -25.97 8.78 -3.77
N VAL A 528 -25.62 7.60 -3.28
CA VAL A 528 -26.20 6.98 -2.07
C VAL A 528 -25.28 7.15 -0.86
N VAL A 529 -23.95 7.06 -1.06
CA VAL A 529 -22.96 6.98 0.04
C VAL A 529 -22.36 8.35 0.40
N PHE A 530 -22.37 9.35 -0.50
CA PHE A 530 -21.70 10.65 -0.26
C PHE A 530 -22.52 11.88 -0.72
N THR A 531 -22.46 12.99 0.03
CA THR A 531 -23.17 14.25 -0.27
C THR A 531 -22.41 15.18 -1.23
N VAL A 532 -23.13 15.77 -2.20
CA VAL A 532 -22.90 16.97 -3.07
C VAL A 532 -21.54 17.13 -3.80
N ALA A 533 -20.39 16.92 -3.16
CA ALA A 533 -19.07 17.08 -3.78
C ALA A 533 -18.83 16.11 -4.97
N SER A 534 -19.45 14.93 -4.92
CA SER A 534 -19.33 13.88 -5.95
C SER A 534 -20.11 14.19 -7.24
N ILE A 535 -21.11 15.08 -7.18
CA ILE A 535 -21.95 15.46 -8.34
C ILE A 535 -21.17 16.39 -9.29
N VAL A 536 -20.31 17.26 -8.75
CA VAL A 536 -19.52 18.22 -9.53
C VAL A 536 -18.49 17.50 -10.40
N MET A 537 -17.82 16.48 -9.86
CA MET A 537 -16.80 15.72 -10.59
C MET A 537 -17.39 14.86 -11.73
N ALA A 538 -18.59 14.30 -11.54
CA ALA A 538 -19.29 13.54 -12.58
C ALA A 538 -19.71 14.40 -13.78
N ILE A 539 -20.12 15.66 -13.54
CA ILE A 539 -20.51 16.62 -14.59
C ILE A 539 -19.27 17.07 -15.40
N SER A 540 -18.14 17.33 -14.73
CA SER A 540 -16.88 17.72 -15.39
C SER A 540 -16.34 16.61 -16.31
N ILE A 541 -16.44 15.34 -15.89
CA ILE A 541 -16.01 14.19 -16.69
C ILE A 541 -16.96 13.94 -17.87
N LEU A 542 -18.27 14.18 -17.70
CA LEU A 542 -19.24 14.06 -18.79
C LEU A 542 -19.03 15.14 -19.88
N ALA A 543 -18.69 16.37 -19.48
CA ALA A 543 -18.35 17.46 -20.41
C ALA A 543 -17.08 17.18 -21.23
N ILE A 544 -16.04 16.62 -20.59
CA ILE A 544 -14.78 16.25 -21.26
C ILE A 544 -15.00 15.09 -22.25
N LEU A 545 -15.86 14.13 -21.91
CA LEU A 545 -16.16 12.99 -22.79
C LEU A 545 -17.04 13.36 -23.99
N LEU A 546 -17.93 14.34 -23.86
CA LEU A 546 -18.69 14.91 -24.99
C LEU A 546 -17.78 15.63 -26.00
N LEU A 547 -16.75 16.34 -25.50
CA LEU A 547 -15.72 16.99 -26.32
C LEU A 547 -14.83 16.00 -27.07
N ILE A 548 -14.55 14.83 -26.49
CA ILE A 548 -13.74 13.78 -27.11
C ILE A 548 -14.54 12.99 -28.15
N ALA A 549 -15.86 12.85 -27.99
CA ALA A 549 -16.73 12.10 -28.90
C ALA A 549 -16.96 12.81 -30.26
N THR A 550 -16.82 14.13 -30.34
CA THR A 550 -17.04 14.93 -31.56
C THR A 550 -15.82 15.01 -32.50
N ALA A 551 -14.69 14.43 -32.12
CA ALA A 551 -13.42 14.61 -32.83
C ALA A 551 -12.97 13.34 -33.57
N ARG A 552 -13.70 12.87 -34.59
CA ARG A 552 -13.19 11.82 -35.50
C ARG A 552 -13.59 12.08 -36.95
N THR A 553 -12.70 12.79 -37.66
CA THR A 553 -12.63 13.11 -39.11
C THR A 553 -13.25 14.44 -39.59
N PRO A 554 -12.53 15.21 -40.44
CA PRO A 554 -13.02 16.48 -41.00
C PRO A 554 -14.28 16.37 -41.87
N GLU A 555 -14.54 15.21 -42.45
CA GLU A 555 -15.65 14.99 -43.40
C GLU A 555 -17.00 14.74 -42.71
N GLN A 556 -17.01 14.31 -41.44
CA GLN A 556 -18.25 14.23 -40.64
C GLN A 556 -18.65 15.59 -40.02
N LEU A 557 -17.69 16.50 -39.82
CA LEU A 557 -17.92 17.85 -39.29
C LEU A 557 -18.76 18.73 -40.24
N SER A 558 -18.70 18.54 -41.55
CA SER A 558 -19.55 19.30 -42.49
C SER A 558 -20.99 18.78 -42.56
N ARG A 559 -21.22 17.50 -42.24
CA ARG A 559 -22.58 16.92 -42.19
C ARG A 559 -23.32 17.28 -40.91
N VAL A 560 -22.64 17.34 -39.75
CA VAL A 560 -23.26 17.76 -38.48
C VAL A 560 -23.61 19.26 -38.47
N ALA A 561 -22.87 20.08 -39.21
CA ALA A 561 -23.13 21.53 -39.31
C ALA A 561 -24.39 21.91 -40.12
N THR A 562 -25.06 20.95 -40.77
CA THR A 562 -26.24 21.21 -41.61
C THR A 562 -27.53 20.56 -41.11
N ASP A 563 -27.46 19.73 -40.06
CA ASP A 563 -28.64 19.06 -39.49
C ASP A 563 -29.09 19.77 -38.21
N THR A 564 -29.91 20.81 -38.41
CA THR A 564 -30.46 21.67 -37.34
C THR A 564 -31.31 20.90 -36.33
N ALA A 565 -31.90 19.75 -36.69
CA ALA A 565 -32.73 18.95 -35.81
C ALA A 565 -31.94 18.24 -34.70
N TYR A 566 -30.70 17.80 -34.99
CA TYR A 566 -29.86 17.06 -34.02
C TYR A 566 -29.26 17.98 -32.94
N LEU A 567 -28.94 19.23 -33.31
CA LEU A 567 -28.47 20.27 -32.39
C LEU A 567 -29.60 20.78 -31.49
N GLU A 568 -30.83 20.91 -32.01
CA GLU A 568 -32.02 21.20 -31.21
C GLU A 568 -32.35 20.09 -30.20
N GLU A 569 -32.24 18.82 -30.58
CA GLU A 569 -32.57 17.70 -29.69
C GLU A 569 -31.55 17.56 -28.54
N ALA A 570 -30.26 17.79 -28.82
CA ALA A 570 -29.20 17.81 -27.82
C ALA A 570 -29.35 19.00 -26.84
N ALA A 571 -29.63 20.20 -27.36
CA ALA A 571 -29.89 21.38 -26.53
C ALA A 571 -31.16 21.22 -25.66
N ASN A 572 -32.23 20.65 -26.22
CA ASN A 572 -33.46 20.37 -25.49
C ASN A 572 -33.32 19.25 -24.45
N SER A 573 -32.42 18.28 -24.65
CA SER A 573 -32.12 17.23 -23.65
C SER A 573 -31.31 17.78 -22.47
N ILE A 574 -30.37 18.69 -22.74
CA ILE A 574 -29.60 19.42 -21.72
C ILE A 574 -30.50 20.38 -20.93
N ALA A 575 -31.38 21.12 -21.61
CA ALA A 575 -32.36 22.00 -20.97
C ALA A 575 -33.31 21.22 -20.05
N ARG A 576 -33.82 20.06 -20.49
CA ARG A 576 -34.68 19.18 -19.66
C ARG A 576 -33.93 18.59 -18.46
N GLY A 577 -32.66 18.24 -18.60
CA GLY A 577 -31.83 17.77 -17.47
C GLY A 577 -31.60 18.86 -16.41
N ILE A 578 -31.44 20.11 -16.85
CA ILE A 578 -31.30 21.28 -15.98
C ILE A 578 -32.64 21.65 -15.32
N GLU A 579 -33.75 21.60 -16.05
CA GLU A 579 -35.10 21.82 -15.49
C GLU A 579 -35.48 20.77 -14.46
N VAL A 580 -35.15 19.49 -14.66
CA VAL A 580 -35.39 18.42 -13.67
C VAL A 580 -34.53 18.62 -12.42
N GLY A 581 -33.29 19.08 -12.57
CA GLY A 581 -32.42 19.45 -11.44
C GLY A 581 -32.92 20.67 -10.66
N ILE A 582 -33.47 21.68 -11.36
CA ILE A 582 -34.06 22.88 -10.75
C ILE A 582 -35.40 22.55 -10.07
N ALA A 583 -36.25 21.72 -10.69
CA ALA A 583 -37.52 21.28 -10.12
C ALA A 583 -37.33 20.43 -8.85
N GLN A 584 -36.28 19.61 -8.78
CA GLN A 584 -35.91 18.86 -7.57
C GLN A 584 -35.32 19.77 -6.48
N HIS A 585 -34.71 20.91 -6.84
CA HIS A 585 -34.22 21.91 -5.87
C HIS A 585 -35.33 22.84 -5.36
N GLN A 586 -36.35 23.14 -6.17
CA GLN A 586 -37.53 23.91 -5.74
C GLN A 586 -38.37 23.18 -4.67
N ALA A 587 -38.28 21.85 -4.57
CA ALA A 587 -38.89 21.07 -3.49
C ALA A 587 -38.22 21.31 -2.11
N LEU A 588 -36.95 21.75 -2.07
CA LEU A 588 -36.23 22.13 -0.84
C LEU A 588 -36.43 23.61 -0.45
N GLY A 589 -36.97 24.44 -1.34
CA GLY A 589 -37.21 25.87 -1.08
C GLY A 589 -38.28 26.15 -0.01
N SER A 590 -39.16 25.18 0.27
CA SER A 590 -40.19 25.33 1.31
C SER A 590 -39.62 25.33 2.73
N ASP A 591 -38.42 24.77 2.94
CA ASP A 591 -37.73 24.78 4.24
C ASP A 591 -36.84 26.01 4.44
N VAL A 592 -36.34 26.63 3.36
CA VAL A 592 -35.60 27.90 3.41
C VAL A 592 -36.51 29.04 3.86
N GLN A 593 -37.78 29.03 3.43
CA GLN A 593 -38.78 30.03 3.84
C GLN A 593 -39.30 29.81 5.27
N ARG A 594 -39.17 28.59 5.81
CA ARG A 594 -39.34 28.31 7.25
C ARG A 594 -38.13 28.76 8.07
N LEU A 595 -36.93 28.66 7.50
CA LEU A 595 -35.67 29.09 8.12
C LEU A 595 -35.60 30.61 8.27
N ASP A 596 -36.04 31.36 7.25
CA ASP A 596 -36.06 32.84 7.27
C ASP A 596 -37.05 33.38 8.32
N ASN A 597 -38.17 32.68 8.51
CA ASN A 597 -39.13 32.96 9.58
C ASN A 597 -38.60 32.61 10.99
N ALA A 598 -37.71 31.62 11.11
CA ALA A 598 -37.06 31.25 12.38
C ALA A 598 -35.90 32.20 12.73
N LEU A 599 -35.18 32.72 11.73
CA LEU A 599 -34.12 33.73 11.91
C LEU A 599 -34.65 35.08 12.39
N GLN A 600 -35.88 35.45 12.00
CA GLN A 600 -36.55 36.64 12.56
C GLN A 600 -36.97 36.50 14.03
N GLN A 601 -36.95 35.28 14.60
CA GLN A 601 -37.35 35.02 16.00
C GLN A 601 -36.18 34.95 16.99
N GLY A 602 -34.96 35.33 16.58
CA GLY A 602 -33.94 35.85 17.50
C GLY A 602 -33.25 34.86 18.43
N SER A 603 -32.74 33.73 17.92
CA SER A 603 -31.84 32.84 18.69
C SER A 603 -30.38 32.95 18.22
N ASP A 604 -29.62 33.85 18.85
CA ASP A 604 -28.18 34.12 18.59
C ASP A 604 -27.24 32.92 18.83
N SER A 605 -27.74 31.82 19.41
CA SER A 605 -27.00 30.57 19.60
C SER A 605 -26.94 29.71 18.32
N LEU A 606 -27.94 29.82 17.43
CA LEU A 606 -28.02 29.01 16.21
C LEU A 606 -27.20 29.63 15.06
N ALA A 607 -27.15 30.96 14.99
CA ALA A 607 -26.37 31.71 13.99
C ALA A 607 -24.84 31.56 14.20
N ARG A 608 -24.37 31.38 15.44
CA ARG A 608 -22.95 31.12 15.73
C ARG A 608 -22.52 29.68 15.43
N ALA A 609 -23.42 28.71 15.60
CA ALA A 609 -23.15 27.31 15.26
C ALA A 609 -23.06 27.09 13.73
N LEU A 610 -23.85 27.82 12.93
CA LEU A 610 -23.88 27.64 11.46
C LEU A 610 -22.78 28.42 10.71
N ASN A 611 -22.27 29.52 11.27
CA ASN A 611 -21.19 30.29 10.63
C ASN A 611 -19.81 29.60 10.71
N GLN A 612 -19.64 28.61 11.58
CA GLN A 612 -18.43 27.77 11.62
C GLN A 612 -18.47 26.62 10.60
N THR A 613 -19.63 26.30 10.02
CA THR A 613 -19.82 25.13 9.13
C THR A 613 -19.83 25.47 7.64
N TYR A 614 -20.02 26.74 7.26
CA TYR A 614 -20.17 27.16 5.86
C TYR A 614 -19.12 28.21 5.43
N GLN A 615 -17.85 27.82 5.41
CA GLN A 615 -16.77 28.58 4.76
C GLN A 615 -16.58 28.38 3.22
N PRO A 616 -17.29 27.49 2.47
CA PRO A 616 -17.05 27.37 1.03
C PRO A 616 -17.98 28.26 0.16
N VAL A 617 -18.48 29.40 0.68
CA VAL A 617 -19.34 30.31 -0.11
C VAL A 617 -18.52 31.28 -0.98
N GLY A 618 -17.24 31.49 -0.68
CA GLY A 618 -16.36 32.39 -1.45
C GLY A 618 -16.06 31.93 -2.88
N VAL A 619 -15.98 30.62 -3.12
CA VAL A 619 -15.69 30.04 -4.45
C VAL A 619 -16.96 30.00 -5.34
N LEU A 620 -18.14 29.84 -4.72
CA LEU A 620 -19.42 29.86 -5.43
C LEU A 620 -19.84 31.27 -5.90
N ALA A 621 -19.41 32.33 -5.20
CA ALA A 621 -19.64 33.71 -5.63
C ALA A 621 -18.89 34.08 -6.92
N GLN A 622 -17.68 33.52 -7.13
CA GLN A 622 -16.91 33.69 -8.37
C GLN A 622 -17.50 32.87 -9.53
N ALA A 623 -17.94 31.62 -9.29
CA ALA A 623 -18.55 30.80 -10.33
C ALA A 623 -19.91 31.34 -10.82
N ARG A 624 -20.71 31.95 -9.91
CA ARG A 624 -21.96 32.63 -10.26
C ARG A 624 -21.73 33.83 -11.19
N TRP A 625 -20.62 34.54 -11.04
CA TRP A 625 -20.25 35.69 -11.88
C TRP A 625 -19.90 35.27 -13.31
N TYR A 626 -19.10 34.21 -13.47
CA TYR A 626 -18.72 33.70 -14.80
C TYR A 626 -19.89 33.12 -15.59
N VAL A 627 -20.87 32.51 -14.91
CA VAL A 627 -22.05 31.91 -15.57
C VAL A 627 -23.07 32.98 -15.99
N ILE A 628 -23.21 34.07 -15.23
CA ILE A 628 -24.10 35.19 -15.58
C ILE A 628 -23.55 35.98 -16.78
N ASP A 629 -22.23 36.21 -16.84
CA ASP A 629 -21.61 36.85 -18.02
C ASP A 629 -21.75 35.99 -19.28
N TRP A 630 -21.66 34.67 -19.14
CA TRP A 630 -21.81 33.74 -20.26
C TRP A 630 -23.27 33.67 -20.76
N LEU A 631 -24.26 33.75 -19.86
CA LEU A 631 -25.68 33.80 -20.20
C LEU A 631 -26.10 35.14 -20.83
N ASN A 632 -25.55 36.26 -20.36
CA ASN A 632 -25.78 37.59 -20.94
C ASN A 632 -25.24 37.71 -22.39
N LEU A 633 -24.14 37.01 -22.69
CA LEU A 633 -23.57 36.91 -24.04
C LEU A 633 -24.44 36.10 -25.02
N ILE A 634 -25.18 35.10 -24.51
CA ILE A 634 -26.11 34.29 -25.30
C ILE A 634 -27.42 35.06 -25.55
N ASP A 635 -27.91 35.80 -24.56
CA ASP A 635 -29.11 36.65 -24.69
C ASP A 635 -28.87 37.83 -25.67
N ALA A 636 -27.65 38.37 -25.70
CA ALA A 636 -27.22 39.34 -26.71
C ALA A 636 -27.20 38.77 -28.14
N GLY A 637 -26.98 37.46 -28.29
CA GLY A 637 -27.06 36.75 -29.58
C GLY A 637 -28.50 36.49 -30.02
N ALA A 638 -29.44 36.26 -29.09
CA ALA A 638 -30.85 36.06 -29.40
C ALA A 638 -31.53 37.34 -29.95
N GLY A 639 -31.06 38.53 -29.52
CA GLY A 639 -31.49 39.82 -30.08
C GLY A 639 -31.18 40.01 -31.58
N GLN A 640 -30.19 39.30 -32.12
CA GLN A 640 -29.73 39.45 -33.51
C GLN A 640 -30.63 38.76 -34.55
N LEU A 641 -31.53 37.86 -34.14
CA LEU A 641 -32.51 37.23 -35.04
C LEU A 641 -33.68 38.16 -35.41
N SER A 642 -33.91 39.24 -34.65
CA SER A 642 -34.94 40.25 -34.95
C SER A 642 -34.57 41.20 -36.10
N ALA A 643 -33.27 41.33 -36.42
CA ALA A 643 -32.78 42.20 -37.48
C ALA A 643 -33.06 41.64 -38.89
N ALA A 644 -33.17 40.31 -39.03
CA ALA A 644 -33.43 39.67 -40.31
C ALA A 644 -34.86 39.92 -40.83
N THR A 645 -35.81 40.19 -39.94
CA THR A 645 -37.22 40.48 -40.30
C THR A 645 -37.39 41.90 -40.85
N LEU A 646 -36.52 42.84 -40.47
CA LEU A 646 -36.57 44.24 -40.90
C LEU A 646 -36.10 44.42 -42.37
N VAL A 647 -35.18 43.57 -42.83
CA VAL A 647 -34.60 43.63 -44.19
C VAL A 647 -35.62 43.22 -45.27
N LEU A 648 -36.57 42.34 -44.93
CA LEU A 648 -37.58 41.87 -45.89
C LEU A 648 -38.67 42.92 -46.15
N ASP A 649 -39.07 43.70 -45.14
CA ASP A 649 -40.13 44.72 -45.27
C ASP A 649 -39.65 45.95 -46.07
N GLN A 650 -38.35 46.27 -46.00
CA GLN A 650 -37.74 47.39 -46.74
C GLN A 650 -37.51 47.07 -48.24
N SER A 651 -37.53 45.79 -48.61
CA SER A 651 -37.36 45.34 -50.00
C SER A 651 -38.57 45.66 -50.87
N ASP A 652 -39.78 45.59 -50.31
CA ASP A 652 -41.05 45.86 -51.02
C ASP A 652 -41.26 47.35 -51.30
N GLN A 653 -40.80 48.24 -50.41
CA GLN A 653 -40.86 49.69 -50.63
C GLN A 653 -39.94 50.15 -51.78
N LEU A 654 -38.74 49.56 -51.87
CA LEU A 654 -37.78 49.87 -52.94
C LEU A 654 -38.35 49.48 -54.33
N LEU A 655 -39.08 48.36 -54.40
CA LEU A 655 -39.67 47.86 -55.64
C LEU A 655 -40.79 48.78 -56.16
N GLN A 656 -41.57 49.38 -55.27
CA GLN A 656 -42.63 50.33 -55.64
C GLN A 656 -42.05 51.65 -56.20
N SER A 657 -41.01 52.19 -55.58
CA SER A 657 -40.35 53.42 -56.05
C SER A 657 -39.71 53.24 -57.43
N VAL A 658 -39.12 52.07 -57.71
CA VAL A 658 -38.54 51.75 -59.03
C VAL A 658 -39.61 51.63 -60.13
N GLN A 659 -40.82 51.17 -59.79
CA GLN A 659 -41.92 51.07 -60.75
C GLN A 659 -42.49 52.44 -61.13
N GLN A 660 -42.69 53.33 -60.14
CA GLN A 660 -43.20 54.68 -60.37
C GLN A 660 -42.25 55.49 -61.28
N LEU A 661 -40.95 55.37 -61.04
CA LEU A 661 -39.92 56.00 -61.85
C LEU A 661 -39.93 55.62 -63.32
N ARG A 662 -40.12 54.34 -63.57
CA ARG A 662 -40.17 53.79 -64.93
C ARG A 662 -41.35 54.39 -65.69
N ASP A 663 -42.49 54.56 -65.03
CA ASP A 663 -43.71 55.06 -65.67
C ASP A 663 -43.59 56.57 -65.99
N GLU A 664 -42.92 57.35 -65.13
CA GLU A 664 -42.60 58.77 -65.38
C GLU A 664 -41.60 58.96 -66.54
N PHE A 665 -40.59 58.09 -66.66
CA PHE A 665 -39.61 58.14 -67.74
C PHE A 665 -40.23 57.83 -69.12
N VAL A 666 -41.20 56.91 -69.16
CA VAL A 666 -41.94 56.57 -70.40
C VAL A 666 -42.80 57.76 -70.84
N ALA A 667 -43.46 58.46 -69.91
CA ALA A 667 -44.28 59.64 -70.22
C ALA A 667 -43.45 60.81 -70.77
N TYR A 668 -42.26 61.05 -70.22
CA TYR A 668 -41.33 62.08 -70.72
C TYR A 668 -40.93 61.82 -72.18
N GLY A 669 -40.59 60.58 -72.53
CA GLY A 669 -40.21 60.20 -73.88
C GLY A 669 -41.31 60.41 -74.93
N ALA A 670 -42.57 60.15 -74.56
CA ALA A 670 -43.73 60.38 -75.45
C ALA A 670 -43.94 61.87 -75.75
N ASN A 671 -43.93 62.73 -74.72
CA ASN A 671 -44.13 64.17 -74.87
C ASN A 671 -43.03 64.83 -75.72
N GLN A 672 -41.79 64.34 -75.64
CA GLN A 672 -40.67 64.86 -76.43
C GLN A 672 -40.83 64.61 -77.93
N GLN A 673 -41.36 63.46 -78.35
CA GLN A 673 -41.62 63.18 -79.77
C GLN A 673 -42.75 64.04 -80.33
N GLU A 674 -43.83 64.24 -79.56
CA GLU A 674 -44.96 65.08 -79.97
C GLU A 674 -44.56 66.55 -80.14
N LEU A 675 -43.68 67.04 -79.26
CA LEU A 675 -43.17 68.41 -79.32
C LEU A 675 -42.35 68.67 -80.59
N LEU A 676 -41.46 67.75 -80.97
CA LEU A 676 -40.64 67.86 -82.18
C LEU A 676 -41.52 67.89 -83.45
N ALA A 677 -42.60 67.11 -83.46
CA ALA A 677 -43.57 67.12 -84.57
C ALA A 677 -44.32 68.47 -84.66
N ALA A 678 -44.72 69.04 -83.51
CA ALA A 678 -45.38 70.34 -83.45
C ALA A 678 -44.45 71.50 -83.87
N GLU A 679 -43.17 71.47 -83.50
CA GLU A 679 -42.17 72.48 -83.92
C GLU A 679 -41.96 72.49 -85.45
N ALA A 680 -41.92 71.32 -86.09
CA ALA A 680 -41.79 71.21 -87.53
C ALA A 680 -43.04 71.76 -88.28
N ALA A 681 -44.23 71.49 -87.74
CA ALA A 681 -45.49 72.03 -88.25
C ALA A 681 -45.53 73.56 -88.11
N TYR A 682 -45.09 74.08 -86.96
CA TYR A 682 -45.06 75.51 -86.67
C TYR A 682 -44.19 76.30 -87.65
N ALA A 683 -42.96 75.83 -87.93
CA ALA A 683 -42.05 76.48 -88.88
C ALA A 683 -42.63 76.51 -90.31
N THR A 684 -43.35 75.45 -90.70
CA THR A 684 -44.00 75.37 -92.00
C THR A 684 -45.16 76.37 -92.10
N LEU A 685 -46.04 76.38 -91.10
CA LEU A 685 -47.19 77.30 -91.03
C LEU A 685 -46.76 78.77 -90.99
N ALA A 686 -45.69 79.10 -90.26
CA ALA A 686 -45.16 80.46 -90.17
C ALA A 686 -44.68 80.98 -91.53
N ASN A 687 -43.90 80.17 -92.25
CA ASN A 687 -43.41 80.53 -93.58
C ASN A 687 -44.55 80.68 -94.60
N THR A 688 -45.56 79.80 -94.54
CA THR A 688 -46.74 79.90 -95.40
C THR A 688 -47.55 81.17 -95.11
N ALA A 689 -47.81 81.48 -93.83
CA ALA A 689 -48.54 82.68 -93.44
C ALA A 689 -47.82 83.97 -93.85
N VAL A 690 -46.49 84.06 -93.67
CA VAL A 690 -45.68 85.20 -94.12
C VAL A 690 -45.69 85.31 -95.66
N GLY A 691 -45.60 84.19 -96.37
CA GLY A 691 -45.65 84.13 -97.84
C GLY A 691 -46.99 84.65 -98.40
N GLU A 692 -48.12 84.18 -97.86
CA GLU A 692 -49.46 84.61 -98.29
C GLU A 692 -49.70 86.10 -98.04
N LEU A 693 -49.24 86.65 -96.92
CA LEU A 693 -49.34 88.08 -96.63
C LEU A 693 -48.50 88.94 -97.59
N ARG A 694 -47.30 88.45 -97.95
CA ARG A 694 -46.42 89.11 -98.93
C ARG A 694 -47.00 89.08 -100.35
N GLU A 695 -47.57 87.95 -100.78
CA GLU A 695 -48.21 87.82 -102.11
C GLU A 695 -49.41 88.76 -102.27
N LYS A 696 -50.17 89.01 -101.20
CA LYS A 696 -51.31 89.96 -101.22
C LYS A 696 -50.91 91.42 -100.97
N GLY A 697 -49.61 91.74 -100.85
CA GLY A 697 -49.09 93.10 -100.79
C GLY A 697 -49.08 93.75 -99.40
N ASP A 698 -49.32 93.00 -98.31
CA ASP A 698 -49.41 93.53 -96.94
C ASP A 698 -48.09 93.33 -96.16
N GLN A 699 -47.03 94.03 -96.61
CA GLN A 699 -45.66 93.87 -96.10
C GLN A 699 -45.52 94.12 -94.60
N ASN A 700 -46.18 95.15 -94.06
CA ASN A 700 -46.05 95.52 -92.64
C ASN A 700 -46.56 94.39 -91.72
N ARG A 701 -47.67 93.73 -92.08
CA ARG A 701 -48.20 92.60 -91.31
C ARG A 701 -47.36 91.34 -91.49
N ALA A 702 -46.86 91.10 -92.71
CA ALA A 702 -45.97 89.96 -92.95
C ALA A 702 -44.70 90.04 -92.10
N ASP A 703 -44.11 91.24 -91.97
CA ASP A 703 -42.92 91.44 -91.13
C ASP A 703 -43.26 91.34 -89.64
N SER A 704 -44.44 91.80 -89.20
CA SER A 704 -44.90 91.61 -87.82
C SER A 704 -45.11 90.13 -87.47
N VAL A 705 -45.73 89.34 -88.35
CA VAL A 705 -45.90 87.89 -88.17
C VAL A 705 -44.53 87.20 -88.15
N TYR A 706 -43.64 87.56 -89.07
CA TYR A 706 -42.29 87.01 -89.11
C TYR A 706 -41.52 87.27 -87.80
N VAL A 707 -41.49 88.52 -87.34
CA VAL A 707 -40.81 88.90 -86.08
C VAL A 707 -41.40 88.15 -84.89
N ASN A 708 -42.72 88.13 -84.75
CA ASN A 708 -43.38 87.46 -83.62
C ASN A 708 -43.15 85.94 -83.67
N THR A 709 -43.17 85.32 -84.86
CA THR A 709 -42.93 83.88 -85.00
C THR A 709 -41.50 83.47 -84.68
N GLU A 710 -40.50 84.26 -85.09
CA GLU A 710 -39.10 84.01 -84.74
C GLU A 710 -38.85 84.20 -83.24
N GLN A 711 -39.51 85.17 -82.61
CA GLN A 711 -39.46 85.36 -81.16
C GLN A 711 -40.10 84.20 -80.40
N VAL A 712 -41.29 83.74 -80.83
CA VAL A 712 -41.95 82.55 -80.27
C VAL A 712 -41.05 81.33 -80.38
N LYS A 713 -40.44 81.10 -81.56
CA LYS A 713 -39.52 79.98 -81.79
C LYS A 713 -38.30 80.03 -80.86
N THR A 714 -37.73 81.22 -80.67
CA THR A 714 -36.57 81.43 -79.79
C THR A 714 -36.94 81.19 -78.32
N LEU A 715 -38.07 81.71 -77.87
CA LEU A 715 -38.53 81.52 -76.48
C LEU A 715 -38.91 80.07 -76.20
N LEU A 716 -39.58 79.39 -77.14
CA LEU A 716 -39.89 77.97 -77.01
C LEU A 716 -38.62 77.11 -76.97
N ALA A 717 -37.60 77.42 -77.78
CA ALA A 717 -36.32 76.72 -77.76
C ALA A 717 -35.61 76.81 -76.39
N ASN A 718 -35.78 77.93 -75.67
CA ASN A 718 -35.12 78.17 -74.39
C ASN A 718 -35.86 77.58 -73.17
N GLY A 719 -37.12 77.17 -73.34
CA GLY A 719 -37.73 76.06 -72.58
C GLY A 719 -38.04 76.24 -71.09
N ARG A 720 -37.85 77.40 -70.45
CA ARG A 720 -38.21 77.59 -69.03
C ARG A 720 -39.66 78.06 -68.85
N VAL A 721 -40.30 77.68 -67.74
CA VAL A 721 -41.71 78.03 -67.44
C VAL A 721 -41.95 79.55 -67.43
N GLU A 722 -40.96 80.32 -66.95
CA GLU A 722 -41.01 81.79 -66.93
C GLU A 722 -41.03 82.39 -68.35
N ASP A 723 -40.30 81.79 -69.30
CA ASP A 723 -40.20 82.25 -70.69
C ASP A 723 -41.49 81.97 -71.48
N LEU A 724 -42.29 80.96 -71.08
CA LEU A 724 -43.56 80.59 -71.73
C LEU A 724 -44.66 81.65 -71.57
N ASN A 725 -44.61 82.49 -70.53
CA ASN A 725 -45.55 83.61 -70.39
C ASN A 725 -45.25 84.73 -71.41
N GLY A 726 -43.99 84.89 -71.82
CA GLY A 726 -43.59 85.77 -72.92
C GLY A 726 -44.15 85.28 -74.26
N VAL A 727 -44.22 83.96 -74.45
CA VAL A 727 -44.82 83.35 -75.66
C VAL A 727 -46.33 83.65 -75.74
N LEU A 728 -47.06 83.56 -74.62
CA LEU A 728 -48.50 83.88 -74.59
C LEU A 728 -48.77 85.33 -75.01
N THR A 729 -47.95 86.28 -74.53
CA THR A 729 -48.04 87.70 -74.93
C THR A 729 -47.85 87.88 -76.45
N LEU A 730 -46.93 87.12 -77.06
CA LEU A 730 -46.70 87.15 -78.51
C LEU A 730 -47.82 86.48 -79.30
N VAL A 731 -48.45 85.44 -78.73
CA VAL A 731 -49.65 84.82 -79.30
C VAL A 731 -50.81 85.81 -79.30
N ASP A 732 -51.03 86.57 -78.22
CA ASP A 732 -52.06 87.61 -78.17
C ASP A 732 -51.84 88.66 -79.29
N GLN A 733 -50.59 89.05 -79.56
CA GLN A 733 -50.26 89.94 -80.66
C GLN A 733 -50.53 89.32 -82.05
N LEU A 734 -50.29 88.01 -82.22
CA LEU A 734 -50.64 87.30 -83.45
C LEU A 734 -52.16 87.18 -83.63
N GLU A 735 -52.91 87.01 -82.54
CA GLU A 735 -54.38 87.03 -82.54
C GLU A 735 -54.95 88.40 -82.91
N GLU A 736 -54.34 89.50 -82.44
CA GLU A 736 -54.71 90.85 -82.88
C GLU A 736 -54.48 91.04 -84.39
N VAL A 737 -53.37 90.52 -84.92
CA VAL A 737 -53.11 90.51 -86.35
C VAL A 737 -54.19 89.68 -87.08
N GLU A 738 -54.54 88.48 -86.59
CA GLU A 738 -55.59 87.62 -87.15
C GLU A 738 -56.96 88.32 -87.21
N ALA A 739 -57.35 88.99 -86.13
CA ALA A 739 -58.62 89.70 -86.02
C ALA A 739 -58.76 90.83 -87.05
N SER A 740 -57.63 91.42 -87.46
CA SER A 740 -57.56 92.52 -88.42
C SER A 740 -57.49 92.09 -89.90
N LEU A 741 -57.34 90.78 -90.17
CA LEU A 741 -57.27 90.21 -91.52
C LEU A 741 -58.64 89.87 -92.12
N ALA A 742 -58.72 89.84 -93.46
CA ALA A 742 -59.90 89.38 -94.20
C ALA A 742 -60.13 87.87 -93.98
N THR A 743 -61.39 87.42 -94.06
CA THR A 743 -61.79 86.04 -93.70
C THR A 743 -61.04 84.95 -94.47
N ASP A 744 -60.62 85.23 -95.70
CA ASP A 744 -59.86 84.33 -96.58
C ASP A 744 -58.36 84.23 -96.21
N GLN A 745 -57.85 85.11 -95.33
CA GLN A 745 -56.45 85.13 -94.87
C GLN A 745 -56.25 84.58 -93.44
N ARG A 746 -57.32 84.29 -92.69
CA ARG A 746 -57.22 83.88 -91.28
C ARG A 746 -56.80 82.43 -91.05
N GLY A 747 -57.00 81.56 -92.04
CA GLY A 747 -56.87 80.11 -91.88
C GLY A 747 -55.51 79.65 -91.38
N ASN A 748 -54.43 80.07 -92.04
CA ASN A 748 -53.07 79.64 -91.70
C ASN A 748 -52.54 80.29 -90.41
N LEU A 749 -52.88 81.56 -90.17
CA LEU A 749 -52.48 82.25 -88.95
C LEU A 749 -53.17 81.66 -87.71
N ARG A 750 -54.45 81.28 -87.81
CA ARG A 750 -55.16 80.60 -86.73
C ARG A 750 -54.62 79.19 -86.46
N SER A 751 -54.23 78.47 -87.51
CA SER A 751 -53.58 77.16 -87.37
C SER A 751 -52.20 77.27 -86.70
N LEU A 752 -51.47 78.34 -87.00
CA LEU A 752 -50.20 78.68 -86.37
C LEU A 752 -50.37 78.95 -84.87
N ILE A 753 -51.34 79.81 -84.50
CA ILE A 753 -51.69 80.13 -83.11
C ILE A 753 -52.07 78.86 -82.33
N ASN A 754 -52.93 78.01 -82.89
CA ASN A 754 -53.31 76.73 -82.28
C ASN A 754 -52.10 75.80 -82.07
N THR A 755 -51.20 75.74 -83.05
CA THR A 755 -49.97 74.94 -82.94
C THR A 755 -49.05 75.48 -81.85
N THR A 756 -48.98 76.81 -81.66
CA THR A 756 -48.26 77.42 -80.54
C THR A 756 -48.81 76.98 -79.19
N TYR A 757 -50.13 77.01 -79.02
CA TYR A 757 -50.77 76.57 -77.77
C TYR A 757 -50.46 75.10 -77.45
N THR A 758 -50.50 74.23 -78.46
CA THR A 758 -50.11 72.82 -78.30
C THR A 758 -48.67 72.68 -77.83
N MET A 759 -47.72 73.40 -78.45
CA MET A 759 -46.31 73.37 -78.04
C MET A 759 -46.11 73.87 -76.60
N ILE A 760 -46.82 74.93 -76.19
CA ILE A 760 -46.75 75.43 -74.80
C ILE A 760 -47.23 74.36 -73.81
N SER A 761 -48.33 73.67 -74.12
CA SER A 761 -48.88 72.63 -73.25
C SER A 761 -47.93 71.44 -73.07
N LEU A 762 -47.29 70.99 -74.17
CA LEU A 762 -46.30 69.92 -74.16
C LEU A 762 -45.03 70.32 -73.41
N ARG A 763 -44.55 71.56 -73.59
CA ARG A 763 -43.38 72.08 -72.86
C ARG A 763 -43.64 72.14 -71.35
N ARG A 764 -44.85 72.53 -70.92
CA ARG A 764 -45.24 72.51 -69.50
C ARG A 764 -45.24 71.10 -68.92
N ALA A 765 -45.82 70.14 -69.64
CA ALA A 765 -45.84 68.73 -69.21
C ALA A 765 -44.42 68.15 -69.11
N MET A 766 -43.54 68.46 -70.06
CA MET A 766 -42.13 68.05 -70.00
C MET A 766 -41.38 68.70 -68.83
N ASN A 767 -41.57 69.99 -68.58
CA ASN A 767 -40.92 70.68 -67.46
C ASN A 767 -41.39 70.14 -66.10
N GLN A 768 -42.67 69.79 -65.96
CA GLN A 768 -43.17 69.14 -64.75
C GLN A 768 -42.56 67.75 -64.53
N ALA A 769 -42.38 66.96 -65.60
CA ALA A 769 -41.68 65.67 -65.52
C ALA A 769 -40.19 65.84 -65.17
N ILE A 770 -39.52 66.86 -65.72
CA ILE A 770 -38.11 67.17 -65.40
C ILE A 770 -37.96 67.60 -63.94
N ASP A 771 -38.84 68.48 -63.44
CA ASP A 771 -38.80 68.94 -62.05
C ASP A 771 -39.07 67.79 -61.06
N ALA A 772 -40.00 66.89 -61.38
CA ALA A 772 -40.25 65.68 -60.58
C ALA A 772 -39.01 64.75 -60.55
N MET A 773 -38.34 64.55 -61.68
CA MET A 773 -37.11 63.78 -61.76
C MET A 773 -35.92 64.44 -61.02
N GLN A 774 -35.88 65.78 -60.96
CA GLN A 774 -34.82 66.53 -60.30
C GLN A 774 -35.02 66.67 -58.78
N GLN A 775 -36.26 66.73 -58.31
CA GLN A 775 -36.54 66.99 -56.90
C GLN A 775 -36.45 65.75 -55.99
N ASP A 776 -36.65 64.53 -56.50
CA ASP A 776 -36.85 63.38 -55.59
C ASP A 776 -35.86 62.21 -55.69
N LEU A 777 -35.04 62.10 -56.75
CA LEU A 777 -34.63 60.75 -57.12
C LEU A 777 -33.16 60.33 -57.02
N VAL A 778 -32.18 61.21 -57.27
CA VAL A 778 -30.82 60.68 -57.48
C VAL A 778 -29.91 60.88 -56.28
N LEU A 779 -30.01 61.99 -55.55
CA LEU A 779 -29.05 62.28 -54.48
C LEU A 779 -29.42 61.67 -53.12
N SER A 780 -30.67 61.83 -52.68
CA SER A 780 -31.11 61.38 -51.34
C SER A 780 -31.10 59.85 -51.21
N HIS A 781 -31.57 59.14 -52.23
CA HIS A 781 -31.60 57.67 -52.22
C HIS A 781 -30.22 57.04 -52.39
N LEU A 782 -29.28 57.68 -53.12
CA LEU A 782 -27.89 57.20 -53.20
C LEU A 782 -27.10 57.47 -51.92
N GLU A 783 -27.35 58.59 -51.22
CA GLU A 783 -26.74 58.85 -49.91
C GLU A 783 -27.25 57.88 -48.85
N GLN A 784 -28.56 57.57 -48.83
CA GLN A 784 -29.12 56.62 -47.86
C GLN A 784 -28.66 55.17 -48.10
N LEU A 785 -28.55 54.74 -49.36
CA LEU A 785 -27.95 53.43 -49.72
C LEU A 785 -26.45 53.40 -49.40
N SER A 786 -25.72 54.47 -49.66
CA SER A 786 -24.28 54.55 -49.36
C SER A 786 -23.99 54.51 -47.85
N ASP A 787 -24.70 55.32 -47.06
CA ASP A 787 -24.43 55.45 -45.62
C ASP A 787 -24.84 54.19 -44.84
N THR A 788 -25.92 53.53 -45.23
CA THR A 788 -26.38 52.31 -44.55
C THR A 788 -25.49 51.11 -44.92
N THR A 789 -25.12 50.96 -46.20
CA THR A 789 -24.24 49.86 -46.64
C THR A 789 -22.82 50.02 -46.09
N THR A 790 -22.32 51.25 -45.95
CA THR A 790 -20.95 51.51 -45.46
C THR A 790 -20.85 51.31 -43.94
N ASN A 791 -21.85 51.72 -43.17
CA ASN A 791 -21.85 51.54 -41.71
C ASN A 791 -22.09 50.08 -41.30
N ASP A 792 -22.97 49.35 -41.97
CA ASP A 792 -23.22 47.93 -41.67
C ASP A 792 -22.03 47.06 -42.10
N GLN A 793 -21.36 47.38 -43.22
CA GLN A 793 -20.11 46.70 -43.60
C GLN A 793 -18.97 47.00 -42.63
N LEU A 794 -18.83 48.23 -42.13
CA LEU A 794 -17.82 48.56 -41.11
C LEU A 794 -18.09 47.85 -39.78
N TYR A 795 -19.36 47.71 -39.38
CA TYR A 795 -19.72 47.03 -38.15
C TYR A 795 -19.44 45.53 -38.22
N VAL A 796 -19.81 44.87 -39.32
CA VAL A 796 -19.48 43.45 -39.55
C VAL A 796 -17.97 43.25 -39.70
N LEU A 797 -17.26 44.15 -40.38
CA LEU A 797 -15.81 44.04 -40.54
C LEU A 797 -15.08 44.22 -39.21
N ASN A 798 -15.51 45.15 -38.35
CA ASN A 798 -14.96 45.33 -37.01
C ASN A 798 -15.28 44.14 -36.10
N ALA A 799 -16.52 43.62 -36.12
CA ALA A 799 -16.87 42.42 -35.34
C ALA A 799 -16.07 41.18 -35.79
N VAL A 800 -15.87 41.00 -37.11
CA VAL A 800 -15.01 39.94 -37.65
C VAL A 800 -13.53 40.17 -37.31
N ASN A 801 -13.07 41.43 -37.29
CA ASN A 801 -11.70 41.76 -36.92
C ASN A 801 -11.44 41.54 -35.41
N ASP A 802 -12.38 41.91 -34.55
CA ASP A 802 -12.30 41.67 -33.10
C ASP A 802 -12.34 40.17 -32.79
N ALA A 803 -13.21 39.41 -33.48
CA ALA A 803 -13.24 37.95 -33.38
C ALA A 803 -11.93 37.31 -33.89
N ARG A 804 -11.34 37.84 -34.97
CA ARG A 804 -10.02 37.39 -35.47
C ARG A 804 -8.89 37.72 -34.51
N VAL A 805 -8.89 38.90 -33.88
CA VAL A 805 -7.91 39.29 -32.86
C VAL A 805 -8.04 38.37 -31.65
N LEU A 806 -9.26 38.10 -31.17
CA LEU A 806 -9.49 37.15 -30.08
C LEU A 806 -9.02 35.74 -30.44
N LEU A 807 -9.31 35.28 -31.66
CA LEU A 807 -8.88 33.97 -32.15
C LEU A 807 -7.35 33.89 -32.27
N ASN A 808 -6.68 34.96 -32.72
CA ASN A 808 -5.22 35.02 -32.79
C ASN A 808 -4.59 35.02 -31.40
N VAL A 809 -5.15 35.78 -30.45
CA VAL A 809 -4.71 35.76 -29.04
C VAL A 809 -4.89 34.36 -28.45
N TYR A 810 -6.05 33.73 -28.67
CA TYR A 810 -6.31 32.36 -28.24
C TYR A 810 -5.33 31.36 -28.88
N THR A 811 -5.02 31.51 -30.17
CA THR A 811 -4.07 30.65 -30.88
C THR A 811 -2.65 30.80 -30.33
N VAL A 812 -2.19 32.03 -30.06
CA VAL A 812 -0.89 32.29 -29.44
C VAL A 812 -0.84 31.72 -28.02
N LEU A 813 -1.91 31.89 -27.23
CA LEU A 813 -2.02 31.32 -25.89
C LEU A 813 -1.99 29.78 -25.93
N MET A 814 -2.70 29.17 -26.90
CA MET A 814 -2.72 27.73 -27.11
C MET A 814 -1.36 27.20 -27.56
N LEU A 815 -0.66 27.91 -28.45
CA LEU A 815 0.70 27.55 -28.86
C LEU A 815 1.71 27.71 -27.72
N ALA A 816 1.54 28.69 -26.83
CA ALA A 816 2.35 28.84 -25.63
C ALA A 816 2.11 27.69 -24.64
N VAL A 817 0.85 27.29 -24.44
CA VAL A 817 0.48 26.13 -23.62
C VAL A 817 1.00 24.82 -24.22
N LEU A 818 0.87 24.63 -25.54
CA LEU A 818 1.44 23.47 -26.25
C LEU A 818 2.97 23.46 -26.21
N GLY A 819 3.62 24.62 -26.32
CA GLY A 819 5.07 24.76 -26.16
C GLY A 819 5.53 24.44 -24.74
N PHE A 820 4.80 24.90 -23.72
CA PHE A 820 5.04 24.56 -22.32
C PHE A 820 4.90 23.05 -22.07
N PHE A 821 3.84 22.42 -22.57
CA PHE A 821 3.67 20.97 -22.48
C PHE A 821 4.71 20.20 -23.29
N GLY A 822 5.13 20.70 -24.45
CA GLY A 822 6.21 20.11 -25.25
C GLY A 822 7.56 20.16 -24.55
N LEU A 823 7.89 21.27 -23.89
CA LEU A 823 9.10 21.40 -23.07
C LEU A 823 9.02 20.50 -21.83
N ARG A 824 7.87 20.42 -21.17
CA ARG A 824 7.65 19.49 -20.05
C ARG A 824 7.75 18.03 -20.48
N LEU A 825 7.23 17.69 -21.65
CA LEU A 825 7.31 16.34 -22.21
C LEU A 825 8.74 15.98 -22.59
N ALA A 826 9.50 16.91 -23.18
CA ALA A 826 10.91 16.70 -23.49
C ALA A 826 11.77 16.56 -22.21
N ALA A 827 11.47 17.31 -21.15
CA ALA A 827 12.11 17.15 -19.85
C ALA A 827 11.73 15.81 -19.20
N SER A 828 10.45 15.43 -19.26
CA SER A 828 9.94 14.15 -18.76
C SER A 828 10.53 12.96 -19.51
N HIS A 829 10.72 13.06 -20.84
CA HIS A 829 11.30 11.99 -21.65
C HIS A 829 12.81 11.83 -21.39
N ARG A 830 13.52 12.91 -21.09
CA ARG A 830 14.92 12.85 -20.63
C ARG A 830 15.04 12.25 -19.23
N ALA A 831 14.11 12.59 -18.33
CA ALA A 831 14.04 11.99 -17.00
C ALA A 831 13.70 10.49 -17.08
N LEU A 832 12.79 10.11 -17.98
CA LEU A 832 12.42 8.72 -18.23
C LEU A 832 13.60 7.90 -18.77
N ASN A 833 14.37 8.44 -19.71
CA ASN A 833 15.55 7.74 -20.23
C ASN A 833 16.64 7.57 -19.16
N ARG A 834 16.87 8.58 -18.31
CA ARG A 834 17.79 8.43 -17.16
C ARG A 834 17.29 7.39 -16.17
N SER A 835 15.98 7.35 -15.92
CA SER A 835 15.38 6.32 -15.07
C SER A 835 15.43 4.94 -15.70
N HIS A 836 15.44 4.83 -17.03
CA HIS A 836 15.58 3.56 -17.76
C HIS A 836 17.01 3.01 -17.63
N ASP A 837 18.02 3.85 -17.85
CA ASP A 837 19.42 3.47 -17.69
C ASP A 837 19.73 3.06 -16.23
N ASP A 838 19.14 3.78 -15.27
CA ASP A 838 19.24 3.47 -13.84
C ASP A 838 18.39 2.26 -13.42
N LEU A 839 17.33 1.93 -14.17
CA LEU A 839 16.60 0.67 -14.01
C LEU A 839 17.41 -0.51 -14.52
N GLU A 840 18.12 -0.38 -15.64
CA GLU A 840 18.94 -1.47 -16.18
C GLU A 840 20.07 -1.86 -15.22
N VAL A 841 20.74 -0.87 -14.61
CA VAL A 841 21.74 -1.12 -13.56
C VAL A 841 21.11 -1.83 -12.37
N ARG A 842 19.94 -1.35 -11.90
CA ARG A 842 19.20 -1.98 -10.80
C ARG A 842 18.68 -3.38 -11.13
N VAL A 843 18.35 -3.68 -12.39
CA VAL A 843 17.96 -5.03 -12.82
C VAL A 843 19.15 -5.98 -12.74
N VAL A 844 20.36 -5.53 -13.12
CA VAL A 844 21.59 -6.33 -12.98
C VAL A 844 21.92 -6.58 -11.51
N GLU A 845 21.85 -5.55 -10.66
CA GLU A 845 22.05 -5.68 -9.21
C GLU A 845 20.99 -6.59 -8.58
N ARG A 846 19.72 -6.40 -8.90
CA ARG A 846 18.63 -7.25 -8.41
C ARG A 846 18.72 -8.69 -8.89
N THR A 847 19.26 -8.93 -10.08
CA THR A 847 19.49 -10.30 -10.57
C THR A 847 20.60 -10.98 -9.76
N ALA A 848 21.65 -10.24 -9.39
CA ALA A 848 22.72 -10.74 -8.52
C ALA A 848 22.24 -10.97 -7.07
N ASP A 849 21.36 -10.11 -6.58
CA ASP A 849 20.75 -10.27 -5.26
C ASP A 849 19.72 -11.41 -5.24
N LEU A 850 18.99 -11.63 -6.34
CA LEU A 850 18.11 -12.79 -6.48
C LEU A 850 18.90 -14.10 -6.45
N ALA A 851 20.06 -14.14 -7.10
CA ALA A 851 20.93 -15.32 -7.09
C ALA A 851 21.40 -15.65 -5.66
N ARG A 852 21.85 -14.64 -4.90
CA ARG A 852 22.21 -14.78 -3.48
C ARG A 852 21.02 -15.18 -2.60
N ALA A 853 19.86 -14.57 -2.82
CA ALA A 853 18.64 -14.94 -2.09
C ALA A 853 18.21 -16.38 -2.36
N ASN A 854 18.43 -16.87 -3.58
CA ASN A 854 18.11 -18.25 -3.96
C ASN A 854 19.08 -19.27 -3.32
N GLU A 855 20.37 -18.93 -3.20
CA GLU A 855 21.34 -19.72 -2.41
C GLU A 855 20.93 -19.77 -0.92
N ASN A 856 20.59 -18.62 -0.33
CA ASN A 856 20.12 -18.55 1.06
C ASN A 856 18.81 -19.33 1.29
N LEU A 857 17.92 -19.34 0.29
CA LEU A 857 16.67 -20.10 0.34
C LEU A 857 16.93 -21.61 0.30
N GLN A 858 17.88 -22.06 -0.53
CA GLN A 858 18.30 -23.46 -0.54
C GLN A 858 18.91 -23.89 0.80
N GLU A 859 19.74 -23.04 1.40
CA GLU A 859 20.34 -23.30 2.72
C GLU A 859 19.27 -23.35 3.83
N SER A 860 18.30 -22.42 3.79
CA SER A 860 17.16 -22.41 4.72
C SER A 860 16.25 -23.63 4.56
N GLN A 861 16.05 -24.13 3.33
CA GLN A 861 15.31 -25.37 3.08
C GLN A 861 16.00 -26.59 3.68
N VAL A 862 17.33 -26.67 3.59
CA VAL A 862 18.12 -27.74 4.24
C VAL A 862 17.95 -27.68 5.75
N GLN A 863 17.98 -26.48 6.34
CA GLN A 863 17.78 -26.28 7.78
C GLN A 863 16.35 -26.65 8.22
N LEU A 864 15.32 -26.32 7.44
CA LEU A 864 13.93 -26.69 7.75
C LEU A 864 13.70 -28.20 7.72
N VAL A 865 14.30 -28.91 6.76
CA VAL A 865 14.28 -30.38 6.71
C VAL A 865 14.96 -30.98 7.95
N GLN A 866 16.02 -30.34 8.45
CA GLN A 866 16.71 -30.77 9.67
C GLN A 866 15.92 -30.45 10.95
N ALA A 867 15.23 -29.31 10.99
CA ALA A 867 14.34 -28.92 12.09
C ALA A 867 13.12 -29.86 12.20
N GLU A 868 12.56 -30.28 11.07
CA GLU A 868 11.47 -31.26 11.09
C GLU A 868 11.93 -32.66 11.54
N LYS A 869 13.13 -33.10 11.12
CA LYS A 869 13.72 -34.34 11.65
C LYS A 869 13.81 -34.30 13.18
N MET A 870 14.22 -33.17 13.75
CA MET A 870 14.27 -32.98 15.21
C MET A 870 12.88 -32.96 15.86
N SER A 871 11.88 -32.39 15.20
CA SER A 871 10.49 -32.38 15.69
C SER A 871 9.85 -33.77 15.71
N SER A 872 10.02 -34.55 14.63
CA SER A 872 9.58 -35.96 14.54
C SER A 872 10.29 -36.85 15.58
N LEU A 873 11.58 -36.61 15.80
CA LEU A 873 12.36 -37.26 16.86
C LEU A 873 11.82 -36.88 18.25
N GLY A 874 11.48 -35.61 18.48
CA GLY A 874 10.92 -35.11 19.75
C GLY A 874 9.60 -35.79 20.13
N GLN A 875 8.69 -36.01 19.17
CA GLN A 875 7.42 -36.71 19.43
C GLN A 875 7.61 -38.20 19.77
N LEU A 876 8.56 -38.88 19.14
CA LEU A 876 8.89 -40.28 19.45
C LEU A 876 9.59 -40.42 20.80
N VAL A 877 10.53 -39.52 21.11
CA VAL A 877 11.26 -39.51 22.39
C VAL A 877 10.30 -39.27 23.57
N ALA A 878 9.31 -38.39 23.43
CA ALA A 878 8.29 -38.17 24.46
C ALA A 878 7.46 -39.44 24.79
N GLY A 879 7.12 -40.24 23.78
CA GLY A 879 6.43 -41.53 23.96
C GLY A 879 7.32 -42.59 24.61
N VAL A 880 8.59 -42.67 24.19
CA VAL A 880 9.58 -43.60 24.77
C VAL A 880 9.89 -43.25 26.23
N MET A 881 9.97 -41.96 26.58
CA MET A 881 10.18 -41.53 27.97
C MET A 881 9.03 -41.96 28.89
N HIS A 882 7.79 -41.89 28.40
CA HIS A 882 6.63 -42.38 29.15
C HIS A 882 6.69 -43.90 29.39
N GLU A 883 7.20 -44.65 28.42
CA GLU A 883 7.36 -46.11 28.49
C GLU A 883 8.60 -46.59 29.25
N ILE A 884 9.61 -45.72 29.46
CA ILE A 884 10.72 -45.97 30.39
C ILE A 884 10.28 -45.68 31.83
N ASN A 885 9.52 -44.60 32.03
CA ASN A 885 9.08 -44.21 33.37
C ASN A 885 8.15 -45.24 34.02
N THR A 886 7.32 -45.92 33.22
CA THR A 886 6.40 -46.95 33.72
C THR A 886 7.12 -48.13 34.39
N PRO A 887 8.08 -48.81 33.74
CA PRO A 887 8.91 -49.84 34.36
C PRO A 887 9.84 -49.35 35.44
N LEU A 888 10.38 -48.15 35.30
CA LEU A 888 11.24 -47.57 36.32
C LEU A 888 10.49 -47.37 37.66
N LEU A 889 9.23 -46.94 37.60
CA LEU A 889 8.43 -46.67 38.79
C LEU A 889 8.11 -47.96 39.58
N TYR A 890 7.76 -49.07 38.91
CA TYR A 890 7.50 -50.32 39.61
C TYR A 890 8.79 -51.00 40.09
N VAL A 891 9.92 -50.86 39.38
CA VAL A 891 11.24 -51.32 39.85
C VAL A 891 11.65 -50.58 41.14
N LEU A 892 11.47 -49.25 41.20
CA LEU A 892 11.75 -48.44 42.39
C LEU A 892 10.85 -48.83 43.59
N ASN A 893 9.57 -49.07 43.34
CA ASN A 893 8.65 -49.48 44.40
C ASN A 893 8.99 -50.88 44.93
N ASN A 894 9.21 -51.84 44.03
CA ASN A 894 9.52 -53.23 44.38
C ASN A 894 10.86 -53.35 45.12
N THR A 895 11.87 -52.56 44.74
CA THR A 895 13.16 -52.52 45.44
C THR A 895 13.05 -51.91 46.84
N SER A 896 12.19 -50.90 47.05
CA SER A 896 11.91 -50.35 48.38
C SER A 896 11.22 -51.38 49.30
N VAL A 897 10.19 -52.05 48.80
CA VAL A 897 9.45 -53.09 49.56
C VAL A 897 10.36 -54.28 49.88
N THR A 898 11.21 -54.68 48.93
CA THR A 898 12.19 -55.76 49.15
C THR A 898 13.23 -55.36 50.20
N ALA A 899 13.68 -54.11 50.23
CA ALA A 899 14.64 -53.63 51.24
C ALA A 899 14.06 -53.67 52.66
N GLU A 900 12.79 -53.29 52.83
CA GLU A 900 12.09 -53.38 54.12
C GLU A 900 11.95 -54.83 54.60
N ALA A 901 11.54 -55.74 53.71
CA ALA A 901 11.40 -57.16 54.04
C ALA A 901 12.74 -57.83 54.40
N VAL A 902 13.83 -57.47 53.71
CA VAL A 902 15.18 -57.96 54.03
C VAL A 902 15.67 -57.44 55.39
N GLU A 903 15.32 -56.21 55.77
CA GLU A 903 15.66 -55.65 57.09
C GLU A 903 14.95 -56.41 58.22
N ASP A 904 13.70 -56.78 58.03
CA ASP A 904 12.94 -57.57 59.00
C ASP A 904 13.45 -59.01 59.11
N LEU A 905 13.82 -59.64 57.99
CA LEU A 905 14.45 -60.96 58.00
C LEU A 905 15.84 -60.94 58.68
N ALA A 906 16.60 -59.86 58.51
CA ALA A 906 17.89 -59.68 59.19
C ALA A 906 17.74 -59.61 60.72
N LYS A 907 16.67 -58.97 61.24
CA LYS A 907 16.35 -58.95 62.67
C LYS A 907 16.08 -60.37 63.21
N TYR A 908 15.42 -61.22 62.42
CA TYR A 908 15.17 -62.63 62.76
C TYR A 908 16.46 -63.46 62.79
N VAL A 909 17.32 -63.30 61.79
CA VAL A 909 18.61 -64.00 61.72
C VAL A 909 19.49 -63.58 62.91
N GLU A 910 19.50 -62.31 63.29
CA GLU A 910 20.24 -61.86 64.48
C GLU A 910 19.69 -62.42 65.80
N ALA A 911 18.37 -62.53 65.93
CA ALA A 911 17.75 -63.13 67.11
C ALA A 911 18.08 -64.62 67.27
N THR A 912 18.46 -65.32 66.19
CA THR A 912 18.79 -66.76 66.19
C THR A 912 20.29 -67.07 66.33
N LYS A 913 21.21 -66.11 66.09
CA LYS A 913 22.66 -66.30 66.26
C LYS A 913 23.11 -66.78 67.66
N PRO A 914 22.54 -66.30 68.79
CA PRO A 914 22.90 -66.78 70.12
C PRO A 914 22.55 -68.26 70.36
N ILE A 915 21.54 -68.78 69.65
CA ILE A 915 21.05 -70.16 69.78
C ILE A 915 22.02 -71.15 69.11
N LEU A 916 22.53 -70.80 67.92
CA LEU A 916 23.50 -71.60 67.17
C LEU A 916 24.86 -71.70 67.89
N ALA A 917 25.24 -70.67 68.66
CA ALA A 917 26.51 -70.64 69.39
C ALA A 917 26.50 -71.43 70.72
N ALA A 918 25.34 -71.82 71.26
CA ALA A 918 25.21 -72.32 72.63
C ALA A 918 24.78 -73.80 72.73
N GLN A 919 25.16 -74.65 71.78
CA GLN A 919 24.69 -76.05 71.71
C GLN A 919 25.08 -76.98 72.89
N SER A 920 25.81 -76.51 73.91
CA SER A 920 26.26 -77.37 75.02
C SER A 920 26.28 -76.74 76.43
N SER A 921 25.81 -75.50 76.66
CA SER A 921 25.82 -74.87 77.99
C SER A 921 24.42 -74.74 78.61
N GLU A 922 24.33 -74.72 79.95
CA GLU A 922 23.07 -74.45 80.67
C GLU A 922 22.53 -73.04 80.40
N GLU A 923 23.39 -72.05 80.12
CA GLU A 923 22.94 -70.74 79.63
C GLU A 923 22.25 -70.82 78.27
N GLY A 924 22.70 -71.71 77.37
CA GLY A 924 22.06 -71.98 76.08
C GLY A 924 20.65 -72.55 76.21
N LYS A 925 20.44 -73.48 77.16
CA LYS A 925 19.11 -74.05 77.44
C LYS A 925 18.13 -73.01 78.00
N GLN A 926 18.63 -72.05 78.78
CA GLN A 926 17.81 -70.98 79.35
C GLN A 926 17.46 -69.91 78.30
N ALA A 927 18.37 -69.60 77.38
CA ALA A 927 18.11 -68.75 76.22
C ALA A 927 17.09 -69.39 75.24
N ILE A 928 17.21 -70.69 74.96
CA ILE A 928 16.25 -71.45 74.15
C ILE A 928 14.85 -71.43 74.78
N LYS A 929 14.76 -71.57 76.11
CA LYS A 929 13.48 -71.53 76.84
C LYS A 929 12.81 -70.16 76.81
N ALA A 930 13.59 -69.07 76.85
CA ALA A 930 13.10 -67.69 76.74
C ALA A 930 12.60 -67.35 75.32
N LEU A 931 13.23 -67.90 74.28
CA LEU A 931 12.78 -67.79 72.89
C LEU A 931 11.54 -68.65 72.60
N LEU A 932 11.46 -69.86 73.15
CA LEU A 932 10.27 -70.71 73.04
C LEU A 932 9.03 -70.10 73.71
N SER A 933 9.20 -69.24 74.72
CA SER A 933 8.10 -68.43 75.28
C SER A 933 7.67 -67.24 74.41
N ARG A 934 8.51 -66.85 73.43
CA ARG A 934 8.19 -65.86 72.39
C ARG A 934 7.74 -66.48 71.06
N ARG A 935 7.63 -67.81 70.99
CA ARG A 935 7.20 -68.55 69.78
C ARG A 935 5.84 -68.12 69.23
N ASN A 936 4.98 -67.50 70.05
CA ASN A 936 3.68 -66.99 69.61
C ASN A 936 3.74 -65.57 69.00
N GLU A 937 4.90 -64.92 68.96
CA GLU A 937 5.09 -63.60 68.31
C GLU A 937 5.56 -63.72 66.85
N PHE A 938 5.90 -64.93 66.39
CA PHE A 938 6.53 -65.14 65.09
C PHE A 938 5.89 -66.35 64.39
N ASP A 939 5.08 -66.08 63.37
CA ASP A 939 4.42 -67.08 62.54
C ASP A 939 5.38 -67.55 61.44
N LEU A 940 5.68 -68.85 61.39
CA LEU A 940 6.60 -69.41 60.40
C LEU A 940 5.97 -69.44 59.01
N ASP A 941 4.64 -69.47 58.93
CA ASP A 941 3.91 -69.41 57.66
C ASP A 941 4.00 -68.00 57.05
N GLU A 942 4.04 -66.94 57.89
CA GLU A 942 4.21 -65.54 57.47
C GLU A 942 5.62 -65.26 56.90
N ILE A 943 6.66 -65.97 57.38
CA ILE A 943 8.02 -65.85 56.85
C ILE A 943 8.14 -66.50 55.46
N ASP A 944 7.52 -67.66 55.25
CA ASP A 944 7.50 -68.34 53.95
C ASP A 944 6.68 -67.54 52.91
N GLU A 945 5.57 -66.93 53.33
CA GLU A 945 4.78 -66.00 52.49
C GLU A 945 5.59 -64.75 52.11
N ASN A 946 6.26 -64.11 53.07
CA ASN A 946 7.11 -62.95 52.81
C ASN A 946 8.32 -63.28 51.91
N MET A 947 8.90 -64.48 52.03
CA MET A 947 10.00 -64.92 51.16
C MET A 947 9.54 -65.17 49.71
N GLN A 948 8.33 -65.72 49.51
CA GLN A 948 7.73 -65.85 48.18
C GLN A 948 7.40 -64.50 47.57
N GLU A 949 6.93 -63.54 48.38
CA GLU A 949 6.65 -62.17 47.92
C GLU A 949 7.93 -61.43 47.53
N VAL A 950 9.01 -61.55 48.31
CA VAL A 950 10.34 -61.01 47.97
C VAL A 950 10.89 -61.60 46.67
N GLU A 951 10.75 -62.91 46.45
CA GLU A 951 11.20 -63.56 45.22
C GLU A 951 10.40 -63.07 44.00
N SER A 952 9.09 -62.90 44.15
CA SER A 952 8.21 -62.35 43.10
C SER A 952 8.57 -60.89 42.76
N LEU A 953 8.72 -60.02 43.76
CA LEU A 953 9.04 -58.60 43.58
C LEU A 953 10.43 -58.39 42.97
N ALA A 954 11.39 -59.24 43.34
CA ALA A 954 12.73 -59.24 42.75
C ALA A 954 12.69 -59.67 41.27
N GLN A 955 11.90 -60.69 40.93
CA GLN A 955 11.74 -61.14 39.55
C GLN A 955 11.05 -60.08 38.67
N ASP A 956 9.98 -59.46 39.17
CA ASP A 956 9.28 -58.36 38.48
C ASP A 956 10.21 -57.15 38.24
N SER A 957 11.14 -56.89 39.17
CA SER A 957 12.13 -55.83 39.03
C SER A 957 13.17 -56.15 37.95
N ILE A 958 13.60 -57.42 37.84
CA ILE A 958 14.51 -57.88 36.80
C ILE A 958 13.86 -57.76 35.42
N ASP A 959 12.59 -58.14 35.31
CA ASP A 959 11.85 -58.05 34.05
C ASP A 959 11.64 -56.59 33.61
N GLY A 960 11.38 -55.68 34.56
CA GLY A 960 11.34 -54.25 34.28
C GLY A 960 12.67 -53.65 33.81
N LEU A 961 13.79 -54.06 34.42
CA LEU A 961 15.12 -53.65 33.99
C LEU A 961 15.47 -54.14 32.57
N ASN A 962 15.08 -55.37 32.23
CA ASN A 962 15.24 -55.92 30.87
C ASN A 962 14.40 -55.12 29.86
N GLN A 963 13.16 -54.76 30.22
CA GLN A 963 12.30 -53.93 29.36
C GLN A 963 12.88 -52.54 29.10
N ILE A 964 13.46 -51.89 30.12
CA ILE A 964 14.16 -50.61 29.98
C ILE A 964 15.38 -50.77 29.07
N SER A 965 16.16 -51.84 29.24
CA SER A 965 17.33 -52.12 28.41
C SER A 965 16.97 -52.29 26.93
N ASP A 966 15.90 -53.03 26.63
CA ASP A 966 15.43 -53.23 25.25
C ASP A 966 14.95 -51.93 24.59
N LEU A 967 14.26 -51.07 25.36
CA LEU A 967 13.82 -49.74 24.90
C LEU A 967 15.00 -48.81 24.61
N VAL A 968 15.99 -48.75 25.50
CA VAL A 968 17.20 -47.92 25.34
C VAL A 968 18.07 -48.43 24.18
N GLN A 969 18.19 -49.74 24.00
CA GLN A 969 18.92 -50.34 22.89
C GLN A 969 18.24 -50.02 21.55
N SER A 970 16.91 -50.12 21.48
CA SER A 970 16.13 -49.76 20.29
C SER A 970 16.27 -48.27 19.93
N LEU A 971 16.28 -47.38 20.93
CA LEU A 971 16.49 -45.93 20.74
C LEU A 971 17.91 -45.61 20.25
N LYS A 972 18.92 -46.30 20.79
CA LYS A 972 20.33 -46.15 20.42
C LYS A 972 20.64 -46.67 19.01
N ASP A 973 19.96 -47.73 18.59
CA ASP A 973 20.05 -48.25 17.22
C ASP A 973 19.37 -47.32 16.21
N PHE A 974 18.37 -46.53 16.66
CA PHE A 974 17.71 -45.49 15.87
C PHE A 974 18.54 -44.19 15.76
N SER A 975 19.23 -43.79 16.83
CA SER A 975 20.05 -42.55 16.84
C SER A 975 21.37 -42.68 16.05
N ARG A 976 21.74 -43.89 15.62
CA ARG A 976 22.98 -44.19 14.87
C ARG A 976 22.81 -44.26 13.35
N LEU A 977 21.64 -43.91 12.84
CA LEU A 977 21.21 -44.17 11.46
C LEU A 977 21.87 -43.28 10.37
N ASP A 978 22.72 -42.31 10.73
CA ASP A 978 23.36 -41.35 9.79
C ASP A 978 24.76 -41.77 9.26
N ARG A 979 25.22 -43.01 9.48
CA ARG A 979 26.60 -43.42 9.10
C ARG A 979 26.78 -44.69 8.28
N VAL A 980 25.72 -45.31 7.75
CA VAL A 980 25.86 -46.54 6.94
C VAL A 980 25.67 -46.22 5.46
N ALA A 981 26.69 -46.53 4.66
CA ALA A 981 26.63 -46.52 3.20
C ALA A 981 25.60 -47.53 2.69
N ASP A 982 25.15 -47.41 1.43
CA ASP A 982 24.19 -48.34 0.83
C ASP A 982 24.60 -49.81 1.05
N ASP A 983 23.67 -50.63 1.56
CA ASP A 983 23.89 -52.03 1.93
C ASP A 983 22.72 -52.92 1.47
N THR A 984 22.88 -54.24 1.52
CA THR A 984 21.80 -55.20 1.27
C THR A 984 20.79 -55.19 2.42
N PHE A 985 19.51 -55.04 2.10
CA PHE A 985 18.43 -54.86 3.07
C PHE A 985 17.35 -55.94 2.90
N ASP A 986 17.08 -56.68 3.97
CA ASP A 986 15.93 -57.57 4.09
C ASP A 986 14.67 -56.74 4.42
N VAL A 987 13.77 -56.65 3.44
CA VAL A 987 12.51 -55.92 3.54
C VAL A 987 11.60 -56.48 4.65
N ARG A 988 11.56 -57.80 4.84
CA ARG A 988 10.75 -58.42 5.89
C ARG A 988 11.29 -58.03 7.25
N GLU A 989 12.61 -58.12 7.45
CA GLU A 989 13.24 -57.73 8.71
C GLU A 989 13.02 -56.24 9.02
N GLY A 990 13.15 -55.36 8.02
CA GLY A 990 12.89 -53.93 8.14
C GLY A 990 11.46 -53.59 8.56
N ILE A 991 10.47 -54.25 7.95
CA ILE A 991 9.05 -54.08 8.31
C ILE A 991 8.79 -54.59 9.74
N GLU A 992 9.34 -55.73 10.14
CA GLU A 992 9.16 -56.29 11.48
C GLU A 992 9.79 -55.40 12.58
N LYS A 993 10.98 -54.84 12.31
CA LYS A 993 11.61 -53.84 13.20
C LYS A 993 10.75 -52.58 13.33
N THR A 994 10.23 -52.09 12.21
CA THR A 994 9.37 -50.91 12.19
C THR A 994 8.06 -51.13 12.95
N LEU A 995 7.43 -52.30 12.78
CA LEU A 995 6.22 -52.68 13.53
C LEU A 995 6.46 -52.83 15.03
N THR A 996 7.68 -53.17 15.43
CA THR A 996 8.08 -53.24 16.85
C THR A 996 8.16 -51.85 17.46
N ILE A 997 8.75 -50.88 16.75
CA ILE A 997 8.87 -49.48 17.20
C ILE A 997 7.49 -48.79 17.22
N THR A 998 6.65 -49.07 16.23
CA THR A 998 5.30 -48.48 16.12
C THR A 998 4.22 -49.23 16.91
N ARG A 999 4.61 -50.22 17.73
CA ARG A 999 3.67 -51.11 18.43
C ARG A 999 2.67 -50.37 19.31
N ASN A 1000 3.06 -49.27 19.96
CA ASN A 1000 2.15 -48.51 20.83
C ASN A 1000 1.15 -47.64 20.06
N LEU A 1001 1.50 -47.19 18.85
CA LEU A 1001 0.54 -46.55 17.94
C LEU A 1001 -0.51 -47.57 17.48
N LEU A 1002 -0.10 -48.83 17.27
CA LEU A 1002 -0.98 -49.91 16.82
C LEU A 1002 -1.90 -50.46 17.93
N LYS A 1003 -1.52 -50.35 19.21
CA LYS A 1003 -2.31 -50.82 20.38
C LYS A 1003 -3.66 -50.12 20.56
N GLN A 1004 -3.93 -49.02 19.86
CA GLN A 1004 -5.19 -48.28 19.97
C GLN A 1004 -6.39 -48.94 19.26
N GLY A 1005 -6.22 -50.14 18.70
CA GLY A 1005 -7.29 -50.94 18.07
C GLY A 1005 -7.07 -51.28 16.59
N VAL A 1006 -5.84 -51.18 16.06
CA VAL A 1006 -5.50 -51.54 14.68
C VAL A 1006 -5.02 -53.00 14.60
N GLU A 1007 -5.71 -53.84 13.83
CA GLU A 1007 -5.28 -55.21 13.51
C GLU A 1007 -4.27 -55.19 12.36
N VAL A 1008 -3.09 -55.81 12.54
CA VAL A 1008 -2.06 -55.88 11.48
C VAL A 1008 -2.11 -57.25 10.79
N GLN A 1009 -2.42 -57.26 9.49
CA GLN A 1009 -2.43 -58.47 8.66
C GLN A 1009 -1.18 -58.52 7.77
N LYS A 1010 -0.36 -59.57 7.94
CA LYS A 1010 0.94 -59.70 7.26
C LYS A 1010 0.89 -60.80 6.19
N ASN A 1011 1.08 -60.42 4.93
CA ASN A 1011 1.12 -61.34 3.78
C ASN A 1011 2.46 -61.20 3.05
N PHE A 1012 3.52 -61.77 3.63
CA PHE A 1012 4.87 -61.66 3.07
C PHE A 1012 5.17 -62.82 2.11
N SER A 1013 5.43 -62.49 0.84
CA SER A 1013 6.04 -63.43 -0.11
C SER A 1013 7.56 -63.52 0.14
N ASP A 1014 8.19 -64.54 -0.43
CA ASP A 1014 9.65 -64.62 -0.46
C ASP A 1014 10.18 -63.63 -1.52
N VAL A 1015 10.94 -62.62 -1.08
CA VAL A 1015 11.43 -61.53 -1.92
C VAL A 1015 12.95 -61.40 -1.73
N PRO A 1016 13.72 -61.10 -2.80
CA PRO A 1016 15.16 -60.89 -2.68
C PRO A 1016 15.47 -59.62 -1.86
N GLU A 1017 16.65 -59.57 -1.26
CA GLU A 1017 17.19 -58.37 -0.62
C GLU A 1017 17.35 -57.24 -1.64
N ILE A 1018 17.12 -56.00 -1.19
CA ILE A 1018 17.27 -54.79 -2.02
C ILE A 1018 18.49 -53.99 -1.57
N TYR A 1019 19.17 -53.33 -2.50
CA TYR A 1019 20.33 -52.49 -2.20
C TYR A 1019 19.88 -51.07 -1.88
N CYS A 1020 19.95 -50.67 -0.62
CA CYS A 1020 19.47 -49.37 -0.18
C CYS A 1020 20.14 -48.92 1.12
N SER A 1021 19.82 -47.70 1.56
CA SER A 1021 20.12 -47.25 2.91
C SER A 1021 19.05 -47.80 3.89
N PRO A 1022 19.39 -48.76 4.78
CA PRO A 1022 18.41 -49.38 5.69
C PRO A 1022 17.71 -48.36 6.59
N SER A 1023 18.43 -47.30 7.00
CA SER A 1023 17.89 -46.23 7.83
C SER A 1023 16.81 -45.43 7.13
N ARG A 1024 17.09 -45.00 5.89
CA ARG A 1024 16.14 -44.23 5.09
C ARG A 1024 14.91 -45.06 4.75
N LEU A 1025 15.06 -46.36 4.46
CA LEU A 1025 13.91 -47.22 4.19
C LEU A 1025 13.03 -47.46 5.42
N ASN A 1026 13.63 -47.64 6.60
CA ASN A 1026 12.85 -47.73 7.84
C ASN A 1026 12.09 -46.43 8.13
N GLN A 1027 12.66 -45.27 7.80
CA GLN A 1027 11.96 -43.98 7.90
C GLN A 1027 10.73 -43.92 6.97
N VAL A 1028 10.83 -44.47 5.76
CA VAL A 1028 9.70 -44.60 4.84
C VAL A 1028 8.57 -45.43 5.46
N PHE A 1029 8.90 -46.57 6.06
CA PHE A 1029 7.91 -47.45 6.69
C PHE A 1029 7.23 -46.79 7.89
N ILE A 1030 7.98 -46.07 8.75
CA ILE A 1030 7.41 -45.34 9.90
C ILE A 1030 6.40 -44.30 9.45
N ASN A 1031 6.74 -43.49 8.44
CA ASN A 1031 5.86 -42.43 7.94
C ASN A 1031 4.56 -43.00 7.35
N ILE A 1032 4.66 -44.09 6.59
CA ILE A 1032 3.49 -44.75 5.99
C ILE A 1032 2.61 -45.40 7.06
N ILE A 1033 3.20 -46.15 8.01
CA ILE A 1033 2.46 -46.80 9.09
C ILE A 1033 1.79 -45.78 10.01
N THR A 1034 2.47 -44.67 10.33
CA THR A 1034 1.92 -43.60 11.16
C THR A 1034 0.73 -42.92 10.47
N ASN A 1035 0.86 -42.61 9.17
CA ASN A 1035 -0.25 -42.05 8.39
C ASN A 1035 -1.44 -43.01 8.31
N ALA A 1036 -1.19 -44.31 8.15
CA ALA A 1036 -2.24 -45.33 8.13
C ALA A 1036 -2.98 -45.42 9.47
N VAL A 1037 -2.26 -45.45 10.60
CA VAL A 1037 -2.86 -45.48 11.95
C VAL A 1037 -3.71 -44.24 12.22
N GLN A 1038 -3.22 -43.07 11.81
CA GLN A 1038 -3.94 -41.81 11.96
C GLN A 1038 -5.19 -41.74 11.09
N ALA A 1039 -5.13 -42.24 9.84
CA ALA A 1039 -6.29 -42.30 8.95
C ALA A 1039 -7.41 -43.22 9.49
N MET A 1040 -7.06 -44.17 10.35
CA MET A 1040 -7.99 -45.10 11.00
C MET A 1040 -8.49 -44.61 12.37
N ASP A 1041 -8.07 -43.43 12.85
CA ASP A 1041 -8.36 -42.93 14.21
C ASP A 1041 -8.07 -44.01 15.28
N GLY A 1042 -6.97 -44.75 15.09
CA GLY A 1042 -6.54 -45.84 15.97
C GLY A 1042 -7.32 -47.15 15.86
N ARG A 1043 -8.38 -47.28 15.04
CA ARG A 1043 -9.16 -48.54 14.90
C ARG A 1043 -9.37 -48.94 13.44
N GLY A 1044 -8.90 -50.12 13.04
CA GLY A 1044 -9.05 -50.62 11.67
C GLY A 1044 -8.12 -51.78 11.35
N VAL A 1045 -7.92 -52.08 10.06
CA VAL A 1045 -7.00 -53.13 9.61
C VAL A 1045 -5.88 -52.50 8.77
N LEU A 1046 -4.64 -52.71 9.18
CA LEU A 1046 -3.45 -52.42 8.38
C LEU A 1046 -2.93 -53.72 7.76
N LYS A 1047 -3.08 -53.85 6.44
CA LYS A 1047 -2.59 -55.00 5.70
C LYS A 1047 -1.28 -54.64 5.00
N ILE A 1048 -0.25 -55.45 5.23
CA ILE A 1048 1.07 -55.27 4.65
C ILE A 1048 1.40 -56.52 3.83
N SER A 1049 1.75 -56.33 2.55
CA SER A 1049 2.14 -57.43 1.68
C SER A 1049 3.38 -57.12 0.88
N THR A 1050 4.19 -58.14 0.64
CA THR A 1050 5.36 -58.07 -0.25
C THR A 1050 5.18 -59.00 -1.44
N SER A 1051 5.60 -58.55 -2.62
CA SER A 1051 5.61 -59.35 -3.84
C SER A 1051 6.86 -59.09 -4.67
N TYR A 1052 7.32 -60.12 -5.37
CA TYR A 1052 8.45 -60.01 -6.29
C TYR A 1052 7.93 -60.03 -7.72
N ASN A 1053 8.17 -58.94 -8.46
CA ASN A 1053 7.74 -58.79 -9.85
C ASN A 1053 8.94 -58.89 -10.79
N GLN A 1054 8.98 -59.99 -11.56
CA GLN A 1054 9.90 -60.18 -12.68
C GLN A 1054 9.27 -59.62 -13.96
N THR A 1055 9.76 -58.46 -14.41
CA THR A 1055 9.31 -57.87 -15.67
C THR A 1055 10.44 -57.85 -16.70
N THR A 1056 10.11 -57.69 -17.98
CA THR A 1056 11.09 -57.53 -19.08
C THR A 1056 11.97 -56.27 -18.95
N LYS A 1057 11.67 -55.37 -18.00
CA LYS A 1057 12.42 -54.14 -17.73
C LYS A 1057 13.31 -54.21 -16.47
N GLY A 1058 13.25 -55.29 -15.69
CA GLY A 1058 14.02 -55.47 -14.46
C GLY A 1058 13.28 -56.23 -13.37
N ASP A 1059 14.04 -56.76 -12.42
CA ASP A 1059 13.57 -57.43 -11.20
C ASP A 1059 13.25 -56.36 -10.14
N SER A 1060 12.04 -56.39 -9.58
CA SER A 1060 11.59 -55.40 -8.58
C SER A 1060 10.86 -56.04 -7.40
N VAL A 1061 11.04 -55.47 -6.22
CA VAL A 1061 10.34 -55.82 -4.98
C VAL A 1061 9.27 -54.78 -4.72
N GLU A 1062 8.03 -55.23 -4.64
CA GLU A 1062 6.89 -54.41 -4.28
C GLU A 1062 6.49 -54.62 -2.82
N ILE A 1063 6.25 -53.51 -2.13
CA ILE A 1063 5.81 -53.44 -0.74
C ILE A 1063 4.51 -52.64 -0.74
N VAL A 1064 3.43 -53.26 -0.28
CA VAL A 1064 2.10 -52.68 -0.30
C VAL A 1064 1.60 -52.50 1.13
N PHE A 1065 1.15 -51.30 1.44
CA PHE A 1065 0.47 -50.94 2.69
C PHE A 1065 -0.97 -50.56 2.36
N GLU A 1066 -1.93 -51.27 2.95
CA GLU A 1066 -3.37 -51.05 2.79
C GLU A 1066 -3.98 -50.75 4.15
N ASP A 1067 -4.57 -49.57 4.32
CA ASP A 1067 -5.37 -49.22 5.49
C ASP A 1067 -6.86 -49.18 5.18
N THR A 1068 -7.68 -49.32 6.21
CA THR A 1068 -9.14 -49.18 6.14
C THR A 1068 -9.60 -47.84 6.73
N GLY A 1069 -8.79 -46.79 6.60
CA GLY A 1069 -9.03 -45.48 7.17
C GLY A 1069 -10.03 -44.63 6.37
N CYS A 1070 -10.07 -43.33 6.67
CA CYS A 1070 -10.98 -42.37 6.02
C CYS A 1070 -10.72 -42.16 4.51
N GLY A 1071 -9.60 -42.64 3.98
CA GLY A 1071 -9.23 -42.46 2.57
C GLY A 1071 -8.92 -41.00 2.22
N ILE A 1072 -8.53 -40.77 0.97
CA ILE A 1072 -8.09 -39.45 0.47
C ILE A 1072 -9.06 -38.98 -0.64
N PRO A 1073 -9.65 -37.77 -0.54
CA PRO A 1073 -10.45 -37.18 -1.60
C PRO A 1073 -9.66 -37.00 -2.90
N GLN A 1074 -10.33 -37.17 -4.05
CA GLN A 1074 -9.67 -37.18 -5.35
C GLN A 1074 -8.99 -35.85 -5.72
N GLU A 1075 -9.49 -34.75 -5.17
CA GLU A 1075 -8.91 -33.40 -5.29
C GLU A 1075 -7.61 -33.20 -4.51
N HIS A 1076 -7.33 -34.07 -3.52
CA HIS A 1076 -6.13 -33.99 -2.69
C HIS A 1076 -5.05 -34.98 -3.13
N LEU A 1077 -5.40 -36.07 -3.84
CA LEU A 1077 -4.47 -37.10 -4.32
C LEU A 1077 -3.28 -36.56 -5.13
N THR A 1078 -3.46 -35.47 -5.89
CA THR A 1078 -2.37 -34.84 -6.66
C THR A 1078 -1.43 -33.99 -5.81
N LYS A 1079 -1.85 -33.62 -4.59
CA LYS A 1079 -1.13 -32.71 -3.68
C LYS A 1079 -0.58 -33.39 -2.44
N ILE A 1080 -0.95 -34.64 -2.13
CA ILE A 1080 -0.48 -35.35 -0.92
C ILE A 1080 1.03 -35.53 -0.82
N MET A 1081 1.76 -35.35 -1.93
CA MET A 1081 3.21 -35.42 -1.99
C MET A 1081 3.87 -34.04 -2.04
N ASP A 1082 3.08 -32.95 -2.06
CA ASP A 1082 3.60 -31.58 -2.05
C ASP A 1082 4.06 -31.25 -0.62
N PRO A 1083 5.27 -30.66 -0.45
CA PRO A 1083 5.75 -30.24 0.86
C PRO A 1083 4.74 -29.32 1.56
N PHE A 1084 4.56 -29.52 2.87
CA PHE A 1084 3.63 -28.78 3.73
C PHE A 1084 2.12 -28.97 3.44
N PHE A 1085 1.76 -29.79 2.45
CA PHE A 1085 0.36 -30.12 2.21
C PHE A 1085 -0.16 -31.07 3.29
N THR A 1086 -1.15 -30.63 4.06
CA THR A 1086 -1.84 -31.46 5.04
C THR A 1086 -3.33 -31.16 5.06
N THR A 1087 -4.14 -32.20 5.27
CA THR A 1087 -5.59 -32.08 5.50
C THR A 1087 -5.93 -31.98 6.99
N LYS A 1088 -4.92 -31.94 7.85
CA LYS A 1088 -5.06 -31.89 9.31
C LYS A 1088 -5.14 -30.44 9.82
N PRO A 1089 -5.72 -30.20 11.01
CA PRO A 1089 -5.74 -28.88 11.64
C PRO A 1089 -4.33 -28.29 11.82
N VAL A 1090 -4.24 -26.96 11.84
CA VAL A 1090 -2.99 -26.22 12.07
C VAL A 1090 -2.40 -26.63 13.42
N GLY A 1091 -1.18 -27.21 13.39
CA GLY A 1091 -0.47 -27.72 14.57
C GLY A 1091 -0.45 -29.24 14.74
N GLU A 1092 -1.25 -30.00 13.98
CA GLU A 1092 -1.32 -31.47 14.10
C GLU A 1092 -0.70 -32.24 12.91
N GLY A 1093 -0.46 -31.55 11.79
CA GLY A 1093 0.17 -32.12 10.61
C GLY A 1093 1.19 -31.17 10.01
N THR A 1094 2.42 -31.64 9.81
CA THR A 1094 3.50 -30.87 9.17
C THR A 1094 3.41 -30.89 7.64
N GLY A 1095 2.70 -31.86 7.07
CA GLY A 1095 2.52 -32.02 5.63
C GLY A 1095 3.77 -32.46 4.86
N LEU A 1096 4.81 -32.93 5.55
CA LEU A 1096 6.11 -33.26 4.93
C LEU A 1096 6.43 -34.77 4.97
N GLY A 1097 5.69 -35.57 5.75
CA GLY A 1097 5.95 -37.01 5.89
C GLY A 1097 5.92 -37.77 4.56
N LEU A 1098 4.96 -37.49 3.68
CA LEU A 1098 4.84 -38.13 2.37
C LEU A 1098 5.80 -37.55 1.31
N SER A 1099 6.15 -36.26 1.40
CA SER A 1099 7.18 -35.67 0.53
C SER A 1099 8.58 -36.26 0.84
N ILE A 1100 8.87 -36.51 2.12
CA ILE A 1100 10.09 -37.22 2.55
C ILE A 1100 10.08 -38.68 2.04
N VAL A 1101 8.93 -39.37 2.15
CA VAL A 1101 8.78 -40.73 1.60
C VAL A 1101 9.09 -40.76 0.11
N ARG A 1102 8.50 -39.84 -0.67
CA ARG A 1102 8.74 -39.73 -2.11
C ARG A 1102 10.22 -39.49 -2.43
N GLN A 1103 10.85 -38.55 -1.73
CA GLN A 1103 12.27 -38.23 -1.93
C GLN A 1103 13.18 -39.43 -1.65
N ILE A 1104 12.93 -40.16 -0.56
CA ILE A 1104 13.72 -41.35 -0.22
C ILE A 1104 13.49 -42.46 -1.24
N VAL A 1105 12.25 -42.70 -1.66
CA VAL A 1105 11.92 -43.73 -2.66
C VAL A 1105 12.58 -43.42 -4.01
N GLU A 1106 12.51 -42.18 -4.48
CA GLU A 1106 13.13 -41.73 -5.73
C GLU A 1106 14.67 -41.80 -5.68
N GLN A 1107 15.30 -41.48 -4.53
CA GLN A 1107 16.75 -41.63 -4.33
C GLN A 1107 17.26 -43.07 -4.47
N HIS A 1108 16.39 -44.06 -4.27
CA HIS A 1108 16.71 -45.48 -4.41
C HIS A 1108 16.19 -46.06 -5.75
N GLU A 1109 15.94 -45.20 -6.74
CA GLU A 1109 15.36 -45.55 -8.05
C GLU A 1109 14.01 -46.28 -7.95
N GLY A 1110 13.32 -46.12 -6.82
CA GLY A 1110 12.02 -46.72 -6.54
C GLY A 1110 10.87 -45.86 -7.05
N GLN A 1111 9.66 -46.43 -7.04
CA GLN A 1111 8.42 -45.75 -7.39
C GLN A 1111 7.40 -45.88 -6.27
N ILE A 1112 6.65 -44.81 -6.03
CA ILE A 1112 5.52 -44.79 -5.11
C ILE A 1112 4.22 -44.56 -5.89
N PHE A 1113 3.23 -45.40 -5.64
CA PHE A 1113 1.88 -45.25 -6.16
C PHE A 1113 0.89 -45.21 -5.01
N VAL A 1114 -0.04 -44.26 -5.05
CA VAL A 1114 -1.11 -44.15 -4.06
C VAL A 1114 -2.45 -44.29 -4.78
N ASP A 1115 -3.22 -45.26 -4.34
CA ASP A 1115 -4.61 -45.46 -4.74
C ASP A 1115 -5.48 -45.34 -3.49
N SER A 1116 -6.43 -44.42 -3.50
CA SER A 1116 -7.25 -44.15 -2.32
C SER A 1116 -8.66 -43.81 -2.73
N LYS A 1117 -9.61 -44.23 -1.90
CA LYS A 1117 -11.02 -43.90 -2.06
C LYS A 1117 -11.57 -43.42 -0.73
N GLU A 1118 -12.17 -42.22 -0.77
CA GLU A 1118 -12.77 -41.59 0.38
C GLU A 1118 -13.79 -42.51 1.08
N ASN A 1119 -13.69 -42.61 2.40
CA ASN A 1119 -14.44 -43.50 3.30
C ASN A 1119 -14.27 -45.01 3.06
N VAL A 1120 -13.22 -45.43 2.33
CA VAL A 1120 -12.90 -46.85 2.09
C VAL A 1120 -11.51 -47.21 2.62
N GLY A 1121 -10.51 -46.37 2.39
CA GLY A 1121 -9.13 -46.59 2.83
C GLY A 1121 -8.10 -46.20 1.79
N THR A 1122 -6.82 -46.27 2.15
CA THR A 1122 -5.70 -45.94 1.26
C THR A 1122 -4.79 -47.14 1.03
N ARG A 1123 -4.36 -47.29 -0.22
CA ARG A 1123 -3.40 -48.29 -0.68
C ARG A 1123 -2.16 -47.58 -1.21
N ILE A 1124 -1.03 -47.76 -0.52
CA ILE A 1124 0.28 -47.25 -0.92
C ILE A 1124 1.13 -48.42 -1.40
N VAL A 1125 1.66 -48.31 -2.62
CA VAL A 1125 2.57 -49.28 -3.23
C VAL A 1125 3.94 -48.63 -3.39
N LEU A 1126 4.95 -49.26 -2.82
CA LEU A 1126 6.35 -48.95 -3.05
C LEU A 1126 6.96 -50.03 -3.94
N SER A 1127 7.69 -49.66 -4.98
CA SER A 1127 8.41 -50.57 -5.86
C SER A 1127 9.88 -50.21 -5.88
N PHE A 1128 10.77 -51.15 -5.59
CA PHE A 1128 12.22 -50.95 -5.57
C PHE A 1128 12.92 -51.94 -6.52
N PRO A 1129 13.95 -51.51 -7.27
CA PRO A 1129 14.76 -52.43 -8.07
C PRO A 1129 15.66 -53.30 -7.17
N VAL A 1130 15.88 -54.57 -7.55
CA VAL A 1130 16.73 -55.52 -6.78
C VAL A 1130 18.22 -55.15 -6.86
N LYS A 1131 18.64 -54.46 -7.93
CA LYS A 1131 20.02 -53.97 -8.11
C LYS A 1131 20.02 -52.45 -8.05
N GLY A 1132 20.76 -51.88 -7.11
CA GLY A 1132 20.88 -50.43 -6.91
C GLY A 1132 21.65 -49.70 -8.02
N PRO A 1133 21.81 -48.37 -7.90
CA PRO A 1133 22.33 -47.50 -8.95
C PRO A 1133 23.72 -47.95 -9.44
N GLN A 1134 23.86 -48.16 -10.76
CA GLN A 1134 25.20 -48.29 -11.36
C GLN A 1134 25.91 -46.94 -11.25
N GLN A 1135 27.01 -46.87 -10.48
CA GLN A 1135 27.85 -45.67 -10.40
C GLN A 1135 28.21 -45.16 -11.82
N LYS A 1136 27.67 -43.99 -12.18
CA LYS A 1136 28.19 -43.19 -13.29
C LYS A 1136 29.57 -42.65 -12.87
N PRO A 1137 30.59 -42.71 -13.74
CA PRO A 1137 31.88 -42.07 -13.46
C PRO A 1137 31.68 -40.56 -13.33
N ALA A 1138 32.19 -39.99 -12.24
CA ALA A 1138 32.26 -38.56 -12.04
C ALA A 1138 33.30 -37.98 -13.01
N ASP A 1139 32.85 -37.34 -14.09
CA ASP A 1139 33.55 -36.32 -14.87
C ASP A 1139 32.63 -35.87 -16.02
N ALA A 1140 31.94 -34.73 -15.84
CA ALA A 1140 31.51 -33.76 -16.87
C ALA A 1140 30.25 -33.00 -16.42
N GLU A 1141 30.44 -31.86 -15.75
CA GLU A 1141 29.54 -30.69 -15.88
C GLU A 1141 30.24 -29.44 -15.35
N GLU A 1142 31.25 -29.00 -16.08
CA GLU A 1142 31.75 -27.63 -16.06
C GLU A 1142 31.72 -27.15 -17.53
N ALA A 1143 30.57 -26.65 -17.98
CA ALA A 1143 30.36 -25.72 -19.11
C ALA A 1143 28.90 -25.73 -19.60
N ALA A 1144 28.09 -24.78 -19.12
CA ALA A 1144 27.04 -24.11 -19.89
C ALA A 1144 26.62 -22.81 -19.21
#